data_AF-A0A6P0W113-F1
#
_entry.id   AF-A0A6P0W113-F1
#
_cell.length_a   1.000
_cell.length_b   1.000
_cell.length_c   1.000
_cell.angle_alpha   90.00
_cell.angle_beta   90.00
_cell.angle_gamma   90.00
#
_symmetry.space_group_name_H-M   'P 1'
#
loop_
_entity.id
_entity.type
_entity.pdbx_description
1 polymer ?
#
loop_
_entity_poly.entity_id
_entity_poly.type
_entity_poly.pdbx_seq_one_letter_code
_entity_poly.pdbx_strand_id
1 'polypeptide(L)'
;YINVVADTVELRNGGQLLTNAFSSGNAGDIHLNASQQVLITGTNANPGTAPPPVPRAIVTTRNQGSLAEVEPNDSLAEAMVLRNDLFSLSTADAAIPDISLSDRLPYVSLAATGSNPATSDYYSFEVVAGTRGFFDIDNGVNGDDPNDPGNVDLAISLFDSNGNLLKTSIREGRASTLQGAGGSTDINDPYLQFTFRESGTFFLKVTRDVNIDQVIDDTPNVRIPAPSTYTLQVSLGNPNFAGNVVNTSSASGLFAQTEGAGTAGDVTINTPQLTIEDQGLVAATTAVTGSAGTISIEANDSVVLNQGSISTAVEQGAILPNTAVASNIEIDTKELNLTNDSNISTATAGIGDAGDVRIINSDRIFIDNSKVSSAVESSGVGTGGNIRFNTNNLSLANNATVSSATAGTGGAGEVEIHASDRISINNSTVSSAVESSGMGTGGNIRFNTNDFSLADNATVSSATAGMGNAGEVEIHASDRISINNSTVSSAVESSGMGAGGNILFNTNNFSLDNKGTVSSATAGTGDAGGVEIHASDRISINNSTVSSAVESSGMGAGGNIRFNTNNFSVVNHGTVSSATAGMGNAGEVEIHASDRISINNSTVSSAVESSGMGAGGNIRFNTNNFSVANNGTVSSATAGMGNAGEVEIHTSDRISIDNNSTVSSAVNPTGVGTGGRINLQSPTVEVTNGARVSTSTEGQGAAGIIDVTANRFLATNGGQLLSTTSSNSNAGNIELNVIDDITLTGAGTGLFANSTPGSTGDGGSIIIDPITMTIEDGAGIAVDSQGAGIGGEIHISAGSLTLDQGFITAEAFSDQGGDINLDIADILLLRNHSLISATAGIGSGAGDGGNINIGAQFVIGVPNENSDIIANAFLGDGGRIEITTNAIFGLKFREEVTPSSDITASSEFGTDGIFIFNRLSFDATQGLNELPGVFVDAASLIGKDACALIDGKIGGGSSLIIIGKGGLPPNPGELLSNNNALVEWATHEPSNQRPAVVVSQQPTDSTGTPIYPEMRQAQGWIINPDGTVILTAEPQRVTPYNPGLRHPGC
;
A
#
# COMPACT_ATOMS: atom_id res chain seq x y z
N TYR A 1 -26.08 36.39 -21.73
CA TYR A 1 -26.59 35.04 -21.47
C TYR A 1 -27.43 34.59 -22.67
N ILE A 2 -27.48 33.29 -22.93
CA ILE A 2 -28.36 32.61 -23.89
C ILE A 2 -29.31 31.73 -23.08
N ASN A 3 -30.61 31.78 -23.37
CA ASN A 3 -31.59 30.88 -22.77
C ASN A 3 -32.41 30.20 -23.85
N VAL A 4 -32.35 28.87 -23.92
CA VAL A 4 -33.06 28.05 -24.89
C VAL A 4 -34.07 27.18 -24.13
N VAL A 5 -35.34 27.24 -24.55
CA VAL A 5 -36.41 26.38 -24.06
C VAL A 5 -37.04 25.70 -25.27
N ALA A 6 -36.92 24.39 -25.36
CA ALA A 6 -37.40 23.61 -26.49
C ALA A 6 -37.83 22.19 -26.06
N ASP A 7 -38.48 21.45 -26.94
CA ASP A 7 -38.68 20.01 -26.71
C ASP A 7 -37.37 19.26 -26.98
N THR A 8 -36.74 19.57 -28.12
CA THR A 8 -35.50 18.95 -28.61
C THR A 8 -34.54 20.04 -29.09
N VAL A 9 -33.26 19.91 -28.74
CA VAL A 9 -32.19 20.76 -29.29
C VAL A 9 -31.18 19.87 -30.00
N GLU A 10 -30.90 20.17 -31.27
CA GLU A 10 -29.87 19.47 -32.05
C GLU A 10 -28.85 20.46 -32.60
N LEU A 11 -27.58 20.28 -32.22
CA LEU A 11 -26.43 20.99 -32.73
C LEU A 11 -25.62 20.02 -33.58
N ARG A 12 -25.68 20.19 -34.91
CA ARG A 12 -25.04 19.28 -35.87
C ARG A 12 -24.10 20.01 -36.82
N ASN A 13 -23.06 19.33 -37.30
CA ASN A 13 -22.20 19.79 -38.39
C ASN A 13 -21.58 21.19 -38.18
N GLY A 14 -21.11 21.47 -36.97
CA GLY A 14 -20.59 22.78 -36.55
C GLY A 14 -21.65 23.76 -36.05
N GLY A 15 -22.83 23.27 -35.68
CA GLY A 15 -23.85 24.09 -35.01
C GLY A 15 -23.43 24.43 -33.58
N GLN A 16 -23.52 25.70 -33.18
CA GLN A 16 -23.01 26.15 -31.90
C GLN A 16 -23.96 27.11 -31.17
N LEU A 17 -23.98 27.04 -29.84
CA LEU A 17 -24.41 28.15 -28.98
C LEU A 17 -23.16 28.72 -28.30
N LEU A 18 -22.86 29.99 -28.56
CA LEU A 18 -21.61 30.62 -28.14
C LEU A 18 -21.87 31.94 -27.42
N THR A 19 -21.29 32.08 -26.23
CA THR A 19 -21.04 33.36 -25.56
C THR A 19 -19.53 33.55 -25.49
N ASN A 20 -19.01 34.65 -26.04
CA ASN A 20 -17.58 34.96 -26.05
C ASN A 20 -17.30 36.39 -25.57
N ALA A 21 -16.20 36.59 -24.85
CA ALA A 21 -15.67 37.91 -24.48
C ALA A 21 -14.16 37.99 -24.79
N PHE A 22 -13.74 39.03 -25.52
CA PHE A 22 -12.36 39.15 -26.04
C PHE A 22 -11.39 40.00 -25.19
N SER A 23 -11.89 40.74 -24.20
CA SER A 23 -11.09 41.70 -23.40
C SER A 23 -11.37 41.51 -21.90
N SER A 24 -11.56 42.57 -21.13
CA SER A 24 -11.86 42.49 -19.69
C SER A 24 -13.33 42.17 -19.34
N GLY A 25 -14.17 41.92 -20.34
CA GLY A 25 -15.58 41.58 -20.13
C GLY A 25 -15.78 40.10 -19.78
N ASN A 26 -16.84 39.79 -19.05
CA ASN A 26 -17.22 38.41 -18.75
C ASN A 26 -18.10 37.85 -19.87
N ALA A 27 -17.91 36.58 -20.22
CA ALA A 27 -18.85 35.87 -21.08
C ALA A 27 -20.18 35.67 -20.33
N GLY A 28 -21.27 35.58 -21.09
CA GLY A 28 -22.58 35.32 -20.50
C GLY A 28 -22.88 33.83 -20.36
N ASP A 29 -23.82 33.49 -19.49
CA ASP A 29 -24.20 32.08 -19.27
C ASP A 29 -25.01 31.50 -20.43
N ILE A 30 -25.00 30.17 -20.56
CA ILE A 30 -25.84 29.41 -21.48
C ILE A 30 -26.76 28.49 -20.66
N HIS A 31 -28.07 28.73 -20.72
CA HIS A 31 -29.07 27.85 -20.13
C HIS A 31 -29.85 27.14 -21.25
N LEU A 32 -29.85 25.81 -21.23
CA LEU A 32 -30.55 24.97 -22.20
C LEU A 32 -31.52 24.07 -21.44
N ASN A 33 -32.82 24.29 -21.64
CA ASN A 33 -33.90 23.46 -21.11
C ASN A 33 -34.59 22.74 -22.27
N ALA A 34 -34.34 21.43 -22.41
CA ALA A 34 -34.99 20.57 -23.39
C ALA A 34 -35.93 19.58 -22.68
N SER A 35 -37.19 19.48 -23.07
CA SER A 35 -38.12 18.54 -22.41
C SER A 35 -37.97 17.09 -22.88
N GLN A 36 -37.20 16.81 -23.94
CA GLN A 36 -37.00 15.47 -24.50
C GLN A 36 -35.52 15.11 -24.63
N GLN A 37 -34.76 15.83 -25.45
CA GLN A 37 -33.35 15.48 -25.69
C GLN A 37 -32.49 16.68 -26.14
N VAL A 38 -31.19 16.58 -25.86
CA VAL A 38 -30.14 17.43 -26.41
C VAL A 38 -29.15 16.55 -27.16
N LEU A 39 -28.91 16.83 -28.43
CA LEU A 39 -27.93 16.14 -29.26
C LEU A 39 -26.89 17.13 -29.79
N ILE A 40 -25.62 16.85 -29.54
CA ILE A 40 -24.47 17.61 -30.04
C ILE A 40 -23.61 16.65 -30.85
N THR A 41 -23.50 16.83 -32.16
CA THR A 41 -22.77 15.87 -33.01
C THR A 41 -22.06 16.50 -34.20
N GLY A 42 -20.84 16.01 -34.44
CA GLY A 42 -20.10 16.24 -35.66
C GLY A 42 -19.34 17.56 -35.69
N THR A 43 -18.36 17.60 -36.57
CA THR A 43 -17.60 18.79 -36.90
C THR A 43 -18.01 19.30 -38.28
N ASN A 44 -17.85 20.60 -38.50
CA ASN A 44 -17.86 21.16 -39.83
C ASN A 44 -16.59 20.69 -40.56
N ALA A 45 -16.76 19.75 -41.50
CA ALA A 45 -15.68 19.22 -42.35
C ALA A 45 -14.99 20.28 -43.24
N ASN A 46 -15.54 21.48 -43.28
CA ASN A 46 -14.99 22.62 -43.98
C ASN A 46 -15.14 23.86 -43.07
N PRO A 47 -14.35 23.97 -41.97
CA PRO A 47 -14.39 25.11 -41.08
C PRO A 47 -13.80 26.26 -41.86
N GLY A 48 -14.66 26.97 -42.59
CA GLY A 48 -14.31 27.69 -43.83
C GLY A 48 -12.81 27.95 -44.02
N THR A 49 -12.15 27.21 -44.92
CA THR A 49 -11.25 27.96 -45.80
C THR A 49 -12.13 29.06 -46.36
N ALA A 50 -11.71 30.30 -46.18
CA ALA A 50 -12.46 31.49 -46.60
C ALA A 50 -13.28 31.16 -47.84
N PRO A 51 -14.60 31.42 -47.88
CA PRO A 51 -15.41 31.06 -49.04
C PRO A 51 -14.66 31.51 -50.28
N PRO A 52 -14.49 30.66 -51.33
CA PRO A 52 -13.80 31.07 -52.54
C PRO A 52 -14.42 32.41 -52.90
N PRO A 53 -13.60 33.47 -53.09
CA PRO A 53 -14.06 34.84 -53.02
C PRO A 53 -15.35 34.91 -53.81
N VAL A 54 -16.47 35.20 -53.13
CA VAL A 54 -17.76 35.45 -53.80
C VAL A 54 -17.37 36.30 -54.99
N PRO A 55 -17.61 35.84 -56.24
CA PRO A 55 -16.99 36.43 -57.41
C PRO A 55 -17.15 37.91 -57.25
N ARG A 56 -16.01 38.59 -57.04
CA ARG A 56 -16.00 40.03 -56.85
C ARG A 56 -16.92 40.51 -57.95
N ALA A 57 -18.06 41.12 -57.58
CA ALA A 57 -18.51 42.19 -58.41
C ALA A 57 -17.25 43.04 -58.50
N ILE A 58 -16.64 43.01 -59.69
CA ILE A 58 -15.62 43.95 -60.07
C ILE A 58 -16.37 45.27 -59.95
N VAL A 59 -16.41 45.82 -58.74
CA VAL A 59 -16.31 47.25 -58.56
C VAL A 59 -14.90 47.47 -59.09
N THR A 60 -14.88 47.71 -60.39
CA THR A 60 -13.80 48.43 -61.03
C THR A 60 -13.43 49.50 -60.02
N THR A 61 -12.16 49.54 -59.63
CA THR A 61 -11.57 50.77 -59.14
C THR A 61 -12.00 51.87 -60.12
N ARG A 62 -13.12 52.55 -59.83
CA ARG A 62 -13.15 53.97 -60.11
C ARG A 62 -11.97 54.47 -59.31
N ASN A 63 -11.10 55.18 -60.02
CA ASN A 63 -9.97 55.90 -59.47
C ASN A 63 -10.23 56.29 -58.02
N GLN A 64 -9.19 56.29 -57.21
CA GLN A 64 -9.12 57.21 -56.09
C GLN A 64 -9.27 58.64 -56.62
N GLY A 65 -10.50 59.02 -56.95
CA GLY A 65 -10.94 60.36 -56.78
C GLY A 65 -11.14 60.47 -55.29
N SER A 66 -10.18 61.08 -54.61
CA SER A 66 -10.55 62.06 -53.60
C SER A 66 -11.83 62.77 -54.09
N LEU A 67 -12.81 62.97 -53.22
CA LEU A 67 -13.77 64.06 -53.43
C LEU A 67 -12.90 65.34 -53.46
N ALA A 68 -12.33 65.61 -54.63
CA ALA A 68 -11.30 66.60 -54.83
C ALA A 68 -12.00 67.95 -54.74
N GLU A 69 -11.56 68.71 -53.74
CA GLU A 69 -11.98 70.06 -53.38
C GLU A 69 -13.49 70.21 -53.17
N VAL A 70 -13.90 69.94 -51.93
CA VAL A 70 -15.22 70.34 -51.45
C VAL A 70 -15.12 71.78 -50.94
N GLU A 71 -15.81 72.68 -51.64
CA GLU A 71 -15.98 74.08 -51.28
C GLU A 71 -16.79 74.24 -49.98
N PRO A 72 -16.54 75.30 -49.18
CA PRO A 72 -17.24 75.53 -47.92
C PRO A 72 -18.76 75.76 -48.10
N ASN A 73 -19.58 75.26 -47.17
CA ASN A 73 -21.03 75.41 -47.19
C ASN A 73 -21.61 75.86 -45.83
N ASP A 74 -22.09 77.09 -45.74
CA ASP A 74 -22.40 77.75 -44.46
C ASP A 74 -23.76 77.41 -43.82
N SER A 75 -24.56 76.52 -44.42
CA SER A 75 -25.90 76.21 -43.90
C SER A 75 -26.32 74.74 -44.03
N LEU A 76 -27.16 74.29 -43.10
CA LEU A 76 -27.78 72.96 -43.10
C LEU A 76 -28.57 72.65 -44.37
N ALA A 77 -29.21 73.65 -44.99
CA ALA A 77 -30.00 73.46 -46.21
C ALA A 77 -29.13 73.14 -47.44
N GLU A 78 -27.86 73.50 -47.39
CA GLU A 78 -26.85 73.30 -48.44
C GLU A 78 -25.81 72.25 -48.01
N ALA A 79 -26.13 71.44 -47.00
CA ALA A 79 -25.24 70.42 -46.48
C ALA A 79 -24.87 69.41 -47.58
N MET A 80 -23.59 69.10 -47.69
CA MET A 80 -23.11 68.16 -48.69
C MET A 80 -23.53 66.74 -48.29
N VAL A 81 -24.20 66.04 -49.19
CA VAL A 81 -24.70 64.68 -48.93
C VAL A 81 -23.58 63.65 -49.13
N LEU A 82 -23.18 63.00 -48.04
CA LEU A 82 -22.32 61.82 -48.04
C LEU A 82 -23.18 60.61 -48.41
N ARG A 83 -22.93 60.04 -49.59
CA ARG A 83 -23.69 58.91 -50.10
C ARG A 83 -23.03 57.57 -49.77
N ASN A 84 -23.86 56.58 -49.49
CA ASN A 84 -23.43 55.24 -49.10
C ASN A 84 -22.58 54.52 -50.17
N ASP A 85 -22.72 54.86 -51.45
CA ASP A 85 -21.94 54.28 -52.55
C ASP A 85 -20.49 54.78 -52.63
N LEU A 86 -20.11 55.74 -51.78
CA LEU A 86 -18.77 56.36 -51.77
C LEU A 86 -17.85 55.84 -50.65
N PHE A 87 -18.37 55.02 -49.73
CA PHE A 87 -17.57 54.45 -48.64
C PHE A 87 -16.66 53.36 -49.20
N SER A 88 -15.35 53.52 -49.04
CA SER A 88 -14.34 52.58 -49.53
C SER A 88 -13.26 52.35 -48.48
N LEU A 89 -12.55 51.23 -48.56
CA LEU A 89 -11.46 50.96 -47.65
C LEU A 89 -10.15 51.51 -48.19
N SER A 90 -9.47 52.38 -47.45
CA SER A 90 -8.09 52.74 -47.75
C SER A 90 -7.20 51.51 -47.53
N THR A 91 -6.45 51.10 -48.56
CA THR A 91 -5.64 49.88 -48.53
C THR A 91 -4.14 50.15 -48.32
N ALA A 92 -3.75 51.32 -47.81
CA ALA A 92 -2.35 51.74 -47.88
C ALA A 92 -1.49 51.60 -46.60
N ASP A 93 -2.05 51.58 -45.38
CA ASP A 93 -1.21 51.42 -44.19
C ASP A 93 -1.67 50.27 -43.27
N ALA A 94 -0.73 49.35 -43.01
CA ALA A 94 -0.91 48.15 -42.21
C ALA A 94 -0.63 48.35 -40.70
N ALA A 95 -0.49 49.60 -40.27
CA ALA A 95 -0.43 50.01 -38.88
C ALA A 95 -1.27 51.28 -38.81
N ILE A 96 -2.55 51.20 -38.44
CA ILE A 96 -3.05 51.48 -37.08
C ILE A 96 -4.51 50.97 -37.01
N PRO A 97 -4.91 50.10 -36.07
CA PRO A 97 -6.31 49.77 -35.88
C PRO A 97 -6.83 50.14 -34.48
N ASP A 98 -7.71 51.15 -34.38
CA ASP A 98 -8.88 51.06 -33.50
C ASP A 98 -10.09 51.91 -33.97
N ILE A 99 -11.17 51.24 -34.41
CA ILE A 99 -12.47 51.89 -34.73
C ILE A 99 -13.77 51.28 -34.11
N SER A 100 -13.84 50.69 -32.93
CA SER A 100 -12.84 50.26 -31.98
C SER A 100 -12.78 48.72 -32.06
N LEU A 101 -11.97 48.21 -32.99
CA LEU A 101 -11.89 46.80 -33.44
C LEU A 101 -12.95 46.33 -34.48
N SER A 102 -13.25 47.14 -35.50
CA SER A 102 -13.81 46.62 -36.76
C SER A 102 -12.76 45.84 -37.57
N ASP A 103 -13.16 44.80 -38.29
CA ASP A 103 -12.44 44.22 -39.45
C ASP A 103 -12.92 44.80 -40.78
N ARG A 104 -13.23 46.10 -40.74
CA ARG A 104 -13.08 47.11 -41.80
C ARG A 104 -14.40 47.72 -42.29
N LEU A 105 -14.99 48.53 -41.41
CA LEU A 105 -16.01 49.53 -41.74
C LEU A 105 -15.53 50.37 -42.94
N PRO A 106 -16.30 50.46 -44.03
CA PRO A 106 -15.94 51.36 -45.11
C PRO A 106 -16.10 52.79 -44.58
N TYR A 107 -15.16 53.66 -44.92
CA TYR A 107 -15.15 55.05 -44.48
C TYR A 107 -15.02 55.97 -45.69
N VAL A 108 -15.34 57.25 -45.50
CA VAL A 108 -15.03 58.29 -46.47
C VAL A 108 -14.09 59.28 -45.81
N SER A 109 -13.01 59.61 -46.50
CA SER A 109 -12.07 60.66 -46.12
C SER A 109 -12.29 61.84 -47.05
N LEU A 110 -12.56 63.00 -46.47
CA LEU A 110 -12.97 64.22 -47.15
C LEU A 110 -11.94 65.29 -46.86
N ALA A 111 -11.09 65.59 -47.84
CA ALA A 111 -10.25 66.78 -47.78
C ALA A 111 -11.10 68.00 -48.09
N ALA A 112 -11.19 68.93 -47.13
CA ALA A 112 -11.88 70.20 -47.30
C ALA A 112 -10.85 71.34 -47.29
N THR A 113 -11.01 72.29 -48.21
CA THR A 113 -10.21 73.52 -48.28
C THR A 113 -11.14 74.70 -48.04
N GLY A 114 -10.77 75.59 -47.14
CA GLY A 114 -11.54 76.81 -46.86
C GLY A 114 -10.70 78.03 -47.18
N SER A 115 -11.28 78.94 -47.96
CA SER A 115 -10.67 80.24 -48.25
C SER A 115 -10.96 81.28 -47.16
N ASN A 116 -11.81 80.98 -46.17
CA ASN A 116 -12.24 81.90 -45.11
C ASN A 116 -12.29 81.20 -43.72
N PRO A 117 -11.58 81.72 -42.70
CA PRO A 117 -11.55 81.12 -41.35
C PRO A 117 -12.85 81.28 -40.53
N ALA A 118 -13.90 81.95 -41.03
CA ALA A 118 -15.15 82.19 -40.29
C ALA A 118 -16.35 81.33 -40.75
N THR A 119 -16.16 80.43 -41.72
CA THR A 119 -17.21 79.60 -42.32
C THR A 119 -17.24 78.21 -41.69
N SER A 120 -18.43 77.60 -41.58
CA SER A 120 -18.58 76.22 -41.06
C SER A 120 -19.01 75.31 -42.20
N ASP A 121 -18.54 74.08 -42.21
CA ASP A 121 -18.90 73.12 -43.25
C ASP A 121 -19.93 72.13 -42.71
N TYR A 122 -21.05 71.97 -43.41
CA TYR A 122 -22.12 71.02 -43.07
C TYR A 122 -22.13 69.81 -44.02
N TYR A 123 -22.16 68.62 -43.44
CA TYR A 123 -22.26 67.35 -44.16
C TYR A 123 -23.54 66.65 -43.71
N SER A 124 -24.26 66.01 -44.62
CA SER A 124 -25.44 65.21 -44.31
C SER A 124 -25.24 63.76 -44.71
N PHE A 125 -25.84 62.84 -43.96
CA PHE A 125 -25.78 61.41 -44.23
C PHE A 125 -27.02 60.74 -43.67
N GLU A 126 -27.40 59.60 -44.25
CA GLU A 126 -28.54 58.81 -43.82
C GLU A 126 -28.08 57.58 -43.05
N VAL A 127 -28.78 57.31 -41.94
CA VAL A 127 -28.53 56.14 -41.08
C VAL A 127 -29.83 55.44 -40.74
N VAL A 128 -29.72 54.19 -40.33
CA VAL A 128 -30.83 53.46 -39.71
C VAL A 128 -30.66 53.42 -38.20
N ALA A 129 -31.76 53.22 -37.46
CA ALA A 129 -31.72 53.04 -36.01
C ALA A 129 -30.76 51.90 -35.64
N GLY A 130 -29.88 52.15 -34.66
CA GLY A 130 -28.81 51.24 -34.23
C GLY A 130 -27.46 51.46 -34.92
N THR A 131 -27.37 52.32 -35.95
CA THR A 131 -26.09 52.64 -36.59
C THR A 131 -25.13 53.30 -35.61
N ARG A 132 -23.85 52.87 -35.62
CA ARG A 132 -22.77 53.52 -34.87
C ARG A 132 -21.97 54.40 -35.83
N GLY A 133 -21.89 55.70 -35.53
CA GLY A 133 -21.08 56.66 -36.27
C GLY A 133 -19.79 57.00 -35.53
N PHE A 134 -18.70 57.05 -36.29
CA PHE A 134 -17.38 57.51 -35.85
C PHE A 134 -16.93 58.61 -36.80
N PHE A 135 -16.55 59.75 -36.23
CA PHE A 135 -16.20 60.95 -36.96
C PHE A 135 -14.91 61.52 -36.37
N ASP A 136 -13.96 61.83 -37.24
CA ASP A 136 -12.62 62.26 -36.85
C ASP A 136 -12.07 63.27 -37.86
N ILE A 137 -11.16 64.16 -37.44
CA ILE A 137 -10.52 65.13 -38.32
C ILE A 137 -9.00 65.01 -38.19
N ASP A 138 -8.31 64.76 -39.32
CA ASP A 138 -6.86 64.76 -39.39
C ASP A 138 -6.29 65.98 -40.14
N ASN A 139 -4.98 66.22 -39.92
CA ASN A 139 -4.13 67.08 -40.75
C ASN A 139 -4.66 68.51 -40.92
N GLY A 140 -5.04 69.16 -39.82
CA GLY A 140 -5.36 70.59 -39.83
C GLY A 140 -4.10 71.45 -39.93
N VAL A 141 -3.69 71.79 -41.15
CA VAL A 141 -2.47 72.59 -41.39
C VAL A 141 -2.81 74.07 -41.47
N ASN A 142 -2.13 74.90 -40.68
CA ASN A 142 -2.13 76.35 -40.88
C ASN A 142 -1.21 76.68 -42.06
N GLY A 143 -1.74 77.32 -43.09
CA GLY A 143 -1.07 77.52 -44.39
C GLY A 143 0.28 78.27 -44.40
N ASP A 144 0.81 78.69 -43.24
CA ASP A 144 2.05 79.46 -43.11
C ASP A 144 3.24 78.70 -42.47
N ASP A 145 3.05 77.54 -41.82
CA ASP A 145 4.14 76.68 -41.33
C ASP A 145 3.84 75.17 -41.50
N PRO A 146 4.51 74.46 -42.43
CA PRO A 146 4.30 73.04 -42.66
C PRO A 146 4.94 72.11 -41.60
N ASN A 147 5.65 72.63 -40.60
CA ASN A 147 6.30 71.83 -39.54
C ASN A 147 5.71 72.05 -38.13
N ASP A 148 4.68 72.88 -37.99
CA ASP A 148 3.91 72.99 -36.75
C ASP A 148 2.69 72.06 -36.88
N PRO A 149 2.63 70.91 -36.17
CA PRO A 149 1.42 70.12 -36.08
C PRO A 149 0.41 70.94 -35.28
N GLY A 150 -0.30 71.81 -35.99
CA GLY A 150 -1.07 72.89 -35.41
C GLY A 150 -1.98 72.40 -34.29
N ASN A 151 -1.98 73.11 -33.18
CA ASN A 151 -2.99 72.96 -32.15
C ASN A 151 -4.29 73.55 -32.72
N VAL A 152 -5.09 72.72 -33.40
CA VAL A 152 -6.20 73.20 -34.23
C VAL A 152 -7.53 73.20 -33.44
N ASP A 153 -8.06 74.39 -33.20
CA ASP A 153 -9.37 74.62 -32.57
C ASP A 153 -10.53 74.35 -33.56
N LEU A 154 -10.60 73.11 -34.09
CA LEU A 154 -11.75 72.61 -34.84
C LEU A 154 -12.71 71.85 -33.92
N ALA A 155 -14.01 71.90 -34.21
CA ALA A 155 -15.02 71.11 -33.51
C ALA A 155 -16.00 70.45 -34.47
N ILE A 156 -16.26 69.16 -34.24
CA ILE A 156 -17.31 68.39 -34.91
C ILE A 156 -18.57 68.47 -34.06
N SER A 157 -19.67 68.95 -34.63
CA SER A 157 -20.99 68.98 -34.00
C SER A 157 -21.99 68.18 -34.82
N LEU A 158 -22.72 67.28 -34.19
CA LEU A 158 -23.74 66.43 -34.80
C LEU A 158 -25.14 66.99 -34.52
N PHE A 159 -26.01 67.03 -35.52
CA PHE A 159 -27.38 67.53 -35.45
C PHE A 159 -28.38 66.52 -36.02
N ASP A 160 -29.62 66.57 -35.53
CA ASP A 160 -30.75 65.81 -36.07
C ASP A 160 -31.34 66.43 -37.34
N SER A 161 -32.35 65.77 -37.92
CA SER A 161 -33.03 66.22 -39.14
C SER A 161 -33.78 67.55 -39.01
N ASN A 162 -34.04 68.01 -37.78
CA ASN A 162 -34.68 69.30 -37.48
C ASN A 162 -33.66 70.41 -37.17
N GLY A 163 -32.36 70.11 -37.21
CA GLY A 163 -31.28 71.05 -36.91
C GLY A 163 -31.00 71.23 -35.42
N ASN A 164 -31.49 70.34 -34.55
CA ASN A 164 -31.15 70.36 -33.12
C ASN A 164 -29.78 69.73 -32.89
N LEU A 165 -28.94 70.35 -32.06
CA LEU A 165 -27.62 69.82 -31.69
C LEU A 165 -27.76 68.56 -30.82
N LEU A 166 -27.15 67.46 -31.26
CA LEU A 166 -27.11 66.17 -30.56
C LEU A 166 -25.83 65.98 -29.74
N LYS A 167 -24.66 66.34 -30.29
CA LYS A 167 -23.36 66.17 -29.63
C LYS A 167 -22.30 67.06 -30.25
N THR A 168 -21.28 67.48 -29.50
CA THR A 168 -20.09 68.19 -30.02
C THR A 168 -18.79 67.63 -29.43
N SER A 169 -17.69 67.69 -30.18
CA SER A 169 -16.34 67.31 -29.73
C SER A 169 -15.69 68.51 -29.01
N ILE A 170 -15.81 68.61 -27.68
CA ILE A 170 -15.00 69.51 -26.83
C ILE A 170 -13.83 68.74 -26.21
N ARG A 171 -12.86 69.38 -25.52
CA ARG A 171 -11.57 68.80 -25.04
C ARG A 171 -11.57 67.36 -24.48
N GLU A 172 -12.68 66.84 -23.97
CA GLU A 172 -12.85 65.43 -23.55
C GLU A 172 -13.11 64.44 -24.72
N GLY A 173 -13.19 64.93 -25.96
CA GLY A 173 -13.34 64.17 -27.20
C GLY A 173 -12.09 64.25 -28.10
N ARG A 174 -10.91 64.46 -27.53
CA ARG A 174 -9.63 64.35 -28.24
C ARG A 174 -9.27 62.87 -28.38
N ALA A 175 -9.01 62.42 -29.59
CA ALA A 175 -8.66 61.03 -29.86
C ALA A 175 -7.29 60.67 -29.28
N SER A 176 -7.07 59.41 -28.88
CA SER A 176 -5.69 58.88 -28.89
C SER A 176 -5.27 58.68 -30.34
N THR A 177 -3.97 58.59 -30.63
CA THR A 177 -3.47 58.29 -31.99
C THR A 177 -3.95 56.96 -32.58
N LEU A 178 -4.75 56.19 -31.82
CA LEU A 178 -5.34 54.92 -32.23
C LEU A 178 -6.85 55.03 -32.49
N GLN A 179 -7.55 56.06 -32.02
CA GLN A 179 -9.00 56.24 -32.18
C GLN A 179 -9.31 57.14 -33.38
N GLY A 180 -10.32 56.79 -34.19
CA GLY A 180 -10.74 57.63 -35.33
C GLY A 180 -11.10 56.83 -36.57
N ALA A 181 -11.67 57.49 -37.58
CA ALA A 181 -12.13 56.86 -38.82
C ALA A 181 -11.00 56.59 -39.83
N GLY A 182 -9.93 55.93 -39.37
CA GLY A 182 -8.64 55.83 -40.09
C GLY A 182 -7.43 55.90 -39.16
N GLY A 183 -7.66 56.18 -37.87
CA GLY A 183 -6.64 56.45 -36.85
C GLY A 183 -6.27 57.93 -36.86
N SER A 184 -6.37 58.59 -35.71
CA SER A 184 -6.00 59.99 -35.58
C SER A 184 -4.49 60.18 -35.66
N THR A 185 -4.06 61.18 -36.42
CA THR A 185 -2.64 61.51 -36.59
C THR A 185 -2.03 62.27 -35.40
N ASP A 186 -2.84 62.95 -34.58
CA ASP A 186 -2.40 63.67 -33.37
C ASP A 186 -3.39 63.48 -32.20
N ILE A 187 -2.86 63.32 -30.98
CA ILE A 187 -3.67 63.16 -29.75
C ILE A 187 -4.60 64.36 -29.44
N ASN A 188 -4.51 65.46 -30.19
CA ASN A 188 -5.35 66.63 -30.03
C ASN A 188 -6.46 66.77 -31.09
N ASP A 189 -6.55 65.85 -32.05
CA ASP A 189 -7.55 65.89 -33.12
C ASP A 189 -9.00 65.73 -32.57
N PRO A 190 -9.99 66.45 -33.13
CA PRO A 190 -11.38 66.33 -32.72
C PRO A 190 -12.00 65.00 -33.15
N TYR A 191 -12.51 64.25 -32.17
CA TYR A 191 -13.20 62.99 -32.38
C TYR A 191 -14.62 62.99 -31.79
N LEU A 192 -15.57 62.40 -32.53
CA LEU A 192 -16.95 62.26 -32.10
C LEU A 192 -17.49 60.87 -32.43
N GLN A 193 -17.97 60.18 -31.39
CA GLN A 193 -18.71 58.92 -31.52
C GLN A 193 -20.18 59.12 -31.12
N PHE A 194 -21.09 58.56 -31.91
CA PHE A 194 -22.52 58.58 -31.64
C PHE A 194 -23.22 57.31 -32.09
N THR A 195 -24.22 56.84 -31.32
CA THR A 195 -25.08 55.72 -31.73
C THR A 195 -26.48 56.26 -32.01
N PHE A 196 -26.92 56.15 -33.26
CA PHE A 196 -28.18 56.68 -33.73
C PHE A 196 -29.33 55.79 -33.27
N ARG A 197 -30.29 56.34 -32.53
CA ARG A 197 -31.43 55.58 -31.98
C ARG A 197 -32.63 55.50 -32.93
N GLU A 198 -32.66 56.36 -33.95
CA GLU A 198 -33.73 56.47 -34.93
C GLU A 198 -33.14 56.49 -36.35
N SER A 199 -33.88 55.98 -37.33
CA SER A 199 -33.51 56.05 -38.74
C SER A 199 -33.84 57.44 -39.29
N GLY A 200 -32.94 58.04 -40.08
CA GLY A 200 -33.16 59.35 -40.68
C GLY A 200 -31.90 60.00 -41.21
N THR A 201 -32.04 61.24 -41.69
CA THR A 201 -30.92 62.09 -42.12
C THR A 201 -30.36 62.85 -40.92
N PHE A 202 -29.04 62.82 -40.74
CA PHE A 202 -28.32 63.56 -39.71
C PHE A 202 -27.29 64.46 -40.36
N PHE A 203 -26.86 65.49 -39.61
CA PHE A 203 -25.94 66.50 -40.11
C PHE A 203 -24.72 66.64 -39.21
N LEU A 204 -23.53 66.63 -39.80
CA LEU A 204 -22.28 67.00 -39.13
C LEU A 204 -21.93 68.43 -39.52
N LYS A 205 -21.49 69.22 -38.56
CA LYS A 205 -20.92 70.53 -38.75
C LYS A 205 -19.47 70.50 -38.29
N VAL A 206 -18.55 70.89 -39.17
CA VAL A 206 -17.17 71.19 -38.81
C VAL A 206 -17.05 72.70 -38.64
N THR A 207 -16.82 73.14 -37.40
CA THR A 207 -16.71 74.56 -37.06
C THR A 207 -15.24 74.96 -36.99
N ARG A 208 -14.90 76.05 -37.68
CA ARG A 208 -13.52 76.56 -37.84
C ARG A 208 -13.12 77.70 -36.89
N ASP A 209 -14.01 78.14 -35.98
CA ASP A 209 -13.74 79.20 -35.00
C ASP A 209 -14.40 78.84 -33.66
N VAL A 210 -13.61 78.36 -32.71
CA VAL A 210 -14.05 78.24 -31.32
C VAL A 210 -13.19 79.17 -30.46
N ASN A 211 -13.72 80.37 -30.18
CA ASN A 211 -13.33 81.13 -29.00
C ASN A 211 -13.74 80.31 -27.75
N ILE A 212 -12.91 79.36 -27.34
CA ILE A 212 -13.03 78.67 -26.05
C ILE A 212 -11.85 79.13 -25.20
N ASP A 213 -11.98 80.32 -24.63
CA ASP A 213 -11.37 80.63 -23.34
C ASP A 213 -12.33 81.50 -22.54
N GLN A 214 -13.03 80.85 -21.61
CA GLN A 214 -13.25 81.45 -20.31
C GLN A 214 -12.66 80.50 -19.26
N VAL A 215 -11.49 80.92 -18.75
CA VAL A 215 -10.87 80.55 -17.45
C VAL A 215 -10.06 79.24 -17.57
N ILE A 216 -8.71 79.18 -17.64
CA ILE A 216 -7.63 79.80 -16.82
C ILE A 216 -6.29 79.80 -17.61
N ASP A 217 -5.69 80.97 -17.91
CA ASP A 217 -4.31 81.42 -17.55
C ASP A 217 -3.86 82.61 -18.45
N ASP A 218 -3.25 83.62 -17.84
CA ASP A 218 -3.06 84.99 -18.33
C ASP A 218 -2.00 85.13 -19.45
N THR A 219 -2.39 84.97 -20.72
CA THR A 219 -1.65 85.56 -21.87
C THR A 219 -2.61 86.20 -22.90
N PRO A 220 -2.21 87.30 -23.57
CA PRO A 220 -3.15 88.11 -24.34
C PRO A 220 -3.53 87.43 -25.66
N ASN A 221 -4.85 87.30 -25.90
CA ASN A 221 -5.54 86.98 -27.17
C ASN A 221 -4.63 86.76 -28.38
N VAL A 222 -4.08 85.55 -28.50
CA VAL A 222 -3.59 85.06 -29.78
C VAL A 222 -4.79 84.43 -30.47
N ARG A 223 -5.39 85.15 -31.42
CA ARG A 223 -6.35 84.55 -32.34
C ARG A 223 -5.54 83.63 -33.26
N ILE A 224 -5.48 82.34 -32.92
CA ILE A 224 -4.80 81.34 -33.74
C ILE A 224 -5.61 81.21 -35.04
N PRO A 225 -4.97 81.28 -36.23
CA PRO A 225 -5.68 81.11 -37.49
C PRO A 225 -6.31 79.72 -37.56
N ALA A 226 -7.54 79.65 -38.06
CA ALA A 226 -8.16 78.39 -38.42
C ALA A 226 -7.44 77.79 -39.63
N PRO A 227 -7.30 76.46 -39.70
CA PRO A 227 -6.57 75.80 -40.77
C PRO A 227 -7.29 76.04 -42.11
N SER A 228 -6.51 76.31 -43.15
CA SER A 228 -7.03 76.46 -44.51
C SER A 228 -7.47 75.12 -45.10
N THR A 229 -6.99 73.99 -44.54
CA THR A 229 -7.37 72.64 -44.98
C THR A 229 -7.52 71.68 -43.81
N TYR A 230 -8.47 70.75 -43.88
CA TYR A 230 -8.59 69.63 -42.95
C TYR A 230 -9.09 68.37 -43.67
N THR A 231 -8.91 67.21 -43.06
CA THR A 231 -9.44 65.94 -43.57
C THR A 231 -10.49 65.38 -42.62
N LEU A 232 -11.77 65.47 -42.98
CA LEU A 232 -12.85 64.83 -42.21
C LEU A 232 -12.99 63.36 -42.62
N GLN A 233 -12.86 62.47 -41.65
CA GLN A 233 -13.08 61.05 -41.82
C GLN A 233 -14.41 60.65 -41.20
N VAL A 234 -15.25 59.96 -41.96
CA VAL A 234 -16.59 59.52 -41.54
C VAL A 234 -16.75 58.02 -41.76
N SER A 235 -17.09 57.30 -40.70
CA SER A 235 -17.41 55.86 -40.71
C SER A 235 -18.78 55.59 -40.12
N LEU A 236 -19.62 54.83 -40.84
CA LEU A 236 -20.96 54.45 -40.41
C LEU A 236 -21.10 52.92 -40.38
N GLY A 237 -21.35 52.36 -39.19
CA GLY A 237 -21.55 50.92 -38.99
C GLY A 237 -23.02 50.51 -38.94
N ASN A 238 -23.42 49.51 -39.72
CA ASN A 238 -24.76 48.92 -39.70
C ASN A 238 -25.00 48.13 -38.39
N PRO A 239 -26.19 48.16 -37.75
CA PRO A 239 -26.50 47.33 -36.58
C PRO A 239 -26.28 45.81 -36.76
N ASN A 240 -26.24 45.30 -38.00
CA ASN A 240 -25.99 43.88 -38.29
C ASN A 240 -24.52 43.56 -38.58
N PHE A 241 -23.58 44.15 -37.83
CA PHE A 241 -22.26 43.52 -37.69
C PHE A 241 -22.45 42.29 -36.81
N ALA A 242 -22.81 41.18 -37.46
CA ALA A 242 -22.38 39.88 -36.98
C ALA A 242 -20.86 40.00 -36.82
N GLY A 243 -20.39 40.05 -35.58
CA GLY A 243 -19.02 39.71 -35.28
C GLY A 243 -18.78 38.42 -36.04
N ASN A 244 -17.92 38.48 -37.04
CA ASN A 244 -17.43 37.28 -37.68
C ASN A 244 -16.53 36.68 -36.61
N VAL A 245 -17.15 35.96 -35.66
CA VAL A 245 -16.44 35.06 -34.80
C VAL A 245 -15.76 34.14 -35.78
N VAL A 246 -14.46 34.33 -35.94
CA VAL A 246 -13.63 33.33 -36.59
C VAL A 246 -13.89 32.07 -35.80
N ASN A 247 -14.56 31.13 -36.45
CA ASN A 247 -14.93 29.86 -35.89
C ASN A 247 -13.62 29.11 -35.62
N THR A 248 -13.08 29.23 -34.41
CA THR A 248 -11.84 28.52 -34.04
C THR A 248 -12.11 27.04 -33.82
N SER A 249 -13.35 26.69 -33.45
CA SER A 249 -13.81 25.32 -33.30
C SER A 249 -14.61 24.87 -34.52
N SER A 250 -14.11 23.86 -35.22
CA SER A 250 -14.92 23.12 -36.21
C SER A 250 -16.04 22.30 -35.56
N ALA A 251 -16.07 22.15 -34.23
CA ALA A 251 -17.02 21.27 -33.54
C ALA A 251 -18.41 21.88 -33.33
N SER A 252 -19.44 21.03 -33.35
CA SER A 252 -20.74 21.39 -32.81
C SER A 252 -20.66 21.47 -31.28
N GLY A 253 -21.35 22.42 -30.66
CA GLY A 253 -21.22 22.54 -29.21
C GLY A 253 -21.83 23.74 -28.51
N LEU A 254 -21.68 23.72 -27.19
CA LEU A 254 -21.99 24.84 -26.29
C LEU A 254 -20.67 25.43 -25.80
N PHE A 255 -20.53 26.75 -25.92
CA PHE A 255 -19.26 27.43 -25.66
C PHE A 255 -19.51 28.70 -24.86
N ALA A 256 -19.06 28.74 -23.60
CA ALA A 256 -19.04 29.94 -22.78
C ALA A 256 -17.59 30.34 -22.50
N GLN A 257 -17.01 31.19 -23.36
CA GLN A 257 -15.56 31.38 -23.44
C GLN A 257 -15.15 32.83 -23.18
N THR A 258 -14.00 33.04 -22.55
CA THR A 258 -13.39 34.38 -22.45
C THR A 258 -11.92 34.34 -22.88
N GLU A 259 -11.59 35.05 -23.95
CA GLU A 259 -10.22 35.13 -24.49
C GLU A 259 -9.36 36.20 -23.78
N GLY A 260 -9.97 37.06 -22.98
CA GLY A 260 -9.28 38.11 -22.21
C GLY A 260 -9.29 37.88 -20.70
N ALA A 261 -9.28 38.97 -19.93
CA ALA A 261 -9.11 38.95 -18.47
C ALA A 261 -10.39 38.62 -17.67
N GLY A 262 -11.55 38.55 -18.32
CA GLY A 262 -12.85 38.30 -17.68
C GLY A 262 -13.16 36.82 -17.41
N THR A 263 -14.23 36.56 -16.67
CA THR A 263 -14.69 35.20 -16.34
C THR A 263 -15.52 34.59 -17.46
N ALA A 264 -15.36 33.30 -17.70
CA ALA A 264 -16.29 32.54 -18.53
C ALA A 264 -17.68 32.48 -17.89
N GLY A 265 -18.71 32.30 -18.73
CA GLY A 265 -20.07 32.11 -18.27
C GLY A 265 -20.35 30.64 -17.92
N ASP A 266 -21.37 30.40 -17.13
CA ASP A 266 -21.78 29.04 -16.77
C ASP A 266 -22.58 28.38 -17.90
N VAL A 267 -22.56 27.05 -17.96
CA VAL A 267 -23.39 26.25 -18.87
C VAL A 267 -24.30 25.33 -18.06
N THR A 268 -25.61 25.49 -18.21
CA THR A 268 -26.61 24.62 -17.57
C THR A 268 -27.43 23.89 -18.63
N ILE A 269 -27.47 22.56 -18.56
CA ILE A 269 -28.25 21.71 -19.46
C ILE A 269 -29.25 20.90 -18.63
N ASN A 270 -30.54 21.14 -18.84
CA ASN A 270 -31.62 20.39 -18.23
C ASN A 270 -32.37 19.61 -19.32
N THR A 271 -32.34 18.29 -19.26
CA THR A 271 -32.93 17.40 -20.26
C THR A 271 -33.23 16.02 -19.68
N PRO A 272 -34.11 15.20 -20.26
CA PRO A 272 -34.10 13.77 -19.96
C PRO A 272 -32.83 13.08 -20.47
N GLN A 273 -32.38 13.49 -21.65
CA GLN A 273 -31.34 12.81 -22.43
C GLN A 273 -30.33 13.80 -23.01
N LEU A 274 -29.04 13.57 -22.77
CA LEU A 274 -27.94 14.32 -23.39
C LEU A 274 -27.04 13.35 -24.17
N THR A 275 -26.81 13.64 -25.44
CA THR A 275 -25.94 12.86 -26.32
C THR A 275 -24.92 13.77 -26.99
N ILE A 276 -23.63 13.47 -26.81
CA ILE A 276 -22.50 14.20 -27.39
C ILE A 276 -21.65 13.20 -28.19
N GLU A 277 -21.65 13.32 -29.51
CA GLU A 277 -21.00 12.36 -30.40
C GLU A 277 -20.10 13.04 -31.44
N ASP A 278 -19.22 12.28 -32.09
CA ASP A 278 -18.46 12.71 -33.26
C ASP A 278 -17.71 14.05 -33.06
N GLN A 279 -16.95 14.17 -31.97
CA GLN A 279 -16.21 15.37 -31.56
C GLN A 279 -17.09 16.56 -31.12
N GLY A 280 -18.35 16.32 -30.75
CA GLY A 280 -19.18 17.33 -30.09
C GLY A 280 -18.56 17.83 -28.77
N LEU A 281 -18.76 19.11 -28.45
CA LEU A 281 -18.09 19.77 -27.32
C LEU A 281 -19.04 20.62 -26.46
N VAL A 282 -18.88 20.55 -25.15
CA VAL A 282 -19.42 21.52 -24.18
C VAL A 282 -18.25 22.11 -23.41
N ALA A 283 -18.03 23.41 -23.53
CA ALA A 283 -16.85 24.07 -22.98
C ALA A 283 -17.18 25.39 -22.27
N ALA A 284 -16.61 25.58 -21.08
CA ALA A 284 -16.64 26.83 -20.34
C ALA A 284 -15.21 27.25 -19.95
N THR A 285 -14.53 28.00 -20.82
CA THR A 285 -13.06 28.19 -20.76
C THR A 285 -12.62 29.65 -20.70
N THR A 286 -11.49 29.91 -20.04
CA THR A 286 -10.84 31.24 -20.03
C THR A 286 -9.39 31.13 -20.49
N ALA A 287 -8.91 32.13 -21.23
CA ALA A 287 -7.57 32.10 -21.83
C ALA A 287 -6.49 32.92 -21.11
N VAL A 288 -6.88 33.84 -20.21
CA VAL A 288 -5.91 34.75 -19.55
C VAL A 288 -6.03 34.73 -18.03
N THR A 289 -6.84 35.61 -17.42
CA THR A 289 -6.79 35.84 -15.95
C THR A 289 -8.11 35.64 -15.21
N GLY A 290 -9.22 35.33 -15.89
CA GLY A 290 -10.52 35.11 -15.25
C GLY A 290 -10.81 33.64 -14.97
N SER A 291 -11.71 33.35 -14.01
CA SER A 291 -12.17 32.00 -13.69
C SER A 291 -12.95 31.37 -14.85
N ALA A 292 -12.77 30.06 -15.04
CA ALA A 292 -13.61 29.25 -15.94
C ALA A 292 -15.05 29.19 -15.42
N GLY A 293 -16.00 28.83 -16.28
CA GLY A 293 -17.42 28.70 -15.92
C GLY A 293 -17.77 27.29 -15.43
N THR A 294 -18.80 27.18 -14.61
CA THR A 294 -19.32 25.90 -14.12
C THR A 294 -20.17 25.24 -15.21
N ILE A 295 -20.03 23.93 -15.39
CA ILE A 295 -20.92 23.14 -16.24
C ILE A 295 -21.82 22.29 -15.34
N SER A 296 -23.13 22.48 -15.41
CA SER A 296 -24.13 21.72 -14.67
C SER A 296 -25.08 21.01 -15.64
N ILE A 297 -25.15 19.70 -15.54
CA ILE A 297 -25.97 18.84 -16.40
C ILE A 297 -26.95 18.08 -15.51
N GLU A 298 -28.25 18.37 -15.64
CA GLU A 298 -29.33 17.61 -15.04
C GLU A 298 -30.00 16.79 -16.16
N ALA A 299 -29.62 15.52 -16.25
CA ALA A 299 -30.06 14.57 -17.26
C ALA A 299 -30.84 13.42 -16.61
N ASN A 300 -32.17 13.54 -16.49
CA ASN A 300 -32.98 12.62 -15.67
C ASN A 300 -32.91 11.13 -16.03
N ASP A 301 -32.47 10.79 -17.25
CA ASP A 301 -32.36 9.41 -17.72
C ASP A 301 -30.94 9.03 -18.13
N SER A 302 -30.31 9.71 -19.11
CA SER A 302 -28.91 9.39 -19.45
C SER A 302 -28.09 10.51 -20.09
N VAL A 303 -26.78 10.42 -19.88
CA VAL A 303 -25.73 11.19 -20.55
C VAL A 303 -24.84 10.20 -21.33
N VAL A 304 -24.71 10.41 -22.65
CA VAL A 304 -23.92 9.56 -23.54
C VAL A 304 -22.87 10.39 -24.27
N LEU A 305 -21.61 10.06 -24.08
CA LEU A 305 -20.48 10.61 -24.82
C LEU A 305 -19.84 9.50 -25.68
N ASN A 306 -19.65 9.78 -26.96
CA ASN A 306 -18.96 8.90 -27.89
C ASN A 306 -18.05 9.73 -28.81
N GLN A 307 -16.74 9.74 -28.54
CA GLN A 307 -15.81 10.77 -29.03
C GLN A 307 -16.28 12.19 -28.67
N GLY A 308 -17.02 12.36 -27.57
CA GLY A 308 -17.56 13.65 -27.11
C GLY A 308 -16.72 14.23 -25.97
N SER A 309 -16.75 15.56 -25.80
CA SER A 309 -16.00 16.23 -24.73
C SER A 309 -16.85 17.23 -23.93
N ILE A 310 -16.66 17.24 -22.61
CA ILE A 310 -17.16 18.25 -21.67
C ILE A 310 -15.95 18.80 -20.91
N SER A 311 -15.71 20.11 -20.96
CA SER A 311 -14.53 20.69 -20.31
C SER A 311 -14.69 22.08 -19.71
N THR A 312 -14.04 22.29 -18.57
CA THR A 312 -13.75 23.62 -18.01
C THR A 312 -12.24 23.77 -17.96
N ALA A 313 -11.71 24.93 -18.35
CA ALA A 313 -10.27 25.11 -18.36
C ALA A 313 -9.87 26.57 -18.20
N VAL A 314 -8.76 26.78 -17.48
CA VAL A 314 -7.99 28.02 -17.47
C VAL A 314 -6.74 27.78 -18.30
N GLU A 315 -6.69 28.31 -19.51
CA GLU A 315 -5.57 28.17 -20.44
C GLU A 315 -4.46 29.21 -20.13
N GLN A 316 -3.27 28.99 -20.68
CA GLN A 316 -2.10 29.81 -20.41
C GLN A 316 -2.19 31.21 -21.06
N GLY A 317 -2.31 32.26 -20.24
CA GLY A 317 -2.19 33.66 -20.66
C GLY A 317 -0.75 34.17 -20.79
N ALA A 318 -0.48 35.06 -21.75
CA ALA A 318 0.86 35.54 -22.10
C ALA A 318 1.52 36.53 -21.11
N ILE A 319 0.84 36.98 -20.05
CA ILE A 319 1.34 38.07 -19.20
C ILE A 319 0.81 37.98 -17.76
N LEU A 320 1.73 37.68 -16.83
CA LEU A 320 1.69 37.82 -15.36
C LEU A 320 0.90 36.75 -14.54
N PRO A 321 1.35 36.45 -13.31
CA PRO A 321 0.73 35.47 -12.41
C PRO A 321 -0.62 35.99 -11.83
N ASN A 322 -1.76 35.30 -12.04
CA ASN A 322 -3.06 35.66 -11.42
C ASN A 322 -3.88 34.45 -10.94
N THR A 323 -4.61 34.59 -9.83
CA THR A 323 -5.29 33.58 -8.98
C THR A 323 -6.64 33.02 -9.51
N ALA A 324 -6.74 32.68 -10.79
CA ALA A 324 -7.98 32.17 -11.41
C ALA A 324 -8.23 30.68 -11.11
N VAL A 325 -9.43 30.33 -10.64
CA VAL A 325 -9.86 28.95 -10.35
C VAL A 325 -10.60 28.37 -11.55
N ALA A 326 -10.30 27.13 -11.94
CA ALA A 326 -11.14 26.39 -12.88
C ALA A 326 -12.43 25.95 -12.16
N SER A 327 -13.59 26.22 -12.75
CA SER A 327 -14.89 25.88 -12.14
C SER A 327 -15.28 24.42 -12.36
N ASN A 328 -16.31 23.99 -11.64
CA ASN A 328 -16.65 22.57 -11.51
C ASN A 328 -17.47 22.03 -12.70
N ILE A 329 -17.42 20.71 -12.86
CA ILE A 329 -18.36 19.96 -13.70
C ILE A 329 -19.24 19.12 -12.77
N GLU A 330 -20.56 19.31 -12.87
CA GLU A 330 -21.55 18.51 -12.15
C GLU A 330 -22.51 17.83 -13.13
N ILE A 331 -22.64 16.51 -12.98
CA ILE A 331 -23.54 15.68 -13.79
C ILE A 331 -24.46 14.89 -12.86
N ASP A 332 -25.75 15.17 -12.94
CA ASP A 332 -26.82 14.41 -12.29
C ASP A 332 -27.54 13.58 -13.35
N THR A 333 -27.39 12.25 -13.29
CA THR A 333 -27.97 11.32 -14.26
C THR A 333 -28.09 9.92 -13.69
N LYS A 334 -29.09 9.14 -14.15
CA LYS A 334 -29.18 7.72 -13.82
C LYS A 334 -28.13 6.88 -14.53
N GLU A 335 -27.83 7.19 -15.79
CA GLU A 335 -26.86 6.45 -16.58
C GLU A 335 -25.86 7.42 -17.21
N LEU A 336 -24.57 7.13 -17.03
CA LEU A 336 -23.48 7.83 -17.71
C LEU A 336 -22.66 6.83 -18.52
N ASN A 337 -22.51 7.10 -19.81
CA ASN A 337 -21.78 6.25 -20.75
C ASN A 337 -20.74 7.07 -21.53
N LEU A 338 -19.45 6.79 -21.32
CA LEU A 338 -18.33 7.39 -22.05
C LEU A 338 -17.64 6.30 -22.88
N THR A 339 -17.59 6.50 -24.20
CA THR A 339 -16.96 5.54 -25.13
C THR A 339 -16.07 6.24 -26.14
N ASN A 340 -15.13 5.49 -26.74
CA ASN A 340 -14.33 5.92 -27.89
C ASN A 340 -13.66 7.28 -27.70
N ASP A 341 -12.68 7.38 -26.79
CA ASP A 341 -11.89 8.59 -26.54
C ASP A 341 -12.72 9.80 -26.06
N SER A 342 -13.83 9.54 -25.37
CA SER A 342 -14.62 10.61 -24.75
C SER A 342 -13.90 11.23 -23.56
N ASN A 343 -14.16 12.51 -23.28
CA ASN A 343 -13.46 13.27 -22.25
C ASN A 343 -14.40 14.10 -21.37
N ILE A 344 -14.20 14.03 -20.05
CA ILE A 344 -14.75 14.98 -19.08
C ILE A 344 -13.58 15.56 -18.31
N SER A 345 -13.28 16.84 -18.45
CA SER A 345 -12.06 17.38 -17.87
C SER A 345 -12.17 18.79 -17.30
N THR A 346 -11.63 18.99 -16.12
CA THR A 346 -11.28 20.31 -15.59
C THR A 346 -9.76 20.49 -15.60
N ALA A 347 -9.26 21.68 -15.94
CA ALA A 347 -7.81 21.91 -15.99
C ALA A 347 -7.41 23.35 -15.66
N THR A 348 -6.22 23.51 -15.09
CA THR A 348 -5.57 24.82 -14.89
C THR A 348 -4.12 24.77 -15.38
N ALA A 349 -3.80 25.63 -16.36
CA ALA A 349 -2.43 25.86 -16.85
C ALA A 349 -1.83 27.17 -16.30
N GLY A 350 -2.63 27.95 -15.57
CA GLY A 350 -2.29 29.22 -14.93
C GLY A 350 -2.13 29.10 -13.41
N ILE A 351 -2.39 30.19 -12.66
CA ILE A 351 -2.34 30.17 -11.20
C ILE A 351 -3.76 30.07 -10.62
N GLY A 352 -4.02 29.03 -9.84
CA GLY A 352 -5.27 28.74 -9.16
C GLY A 352 -5.66 27.27 -9.32
N ASP A 353 -6.58 26.81 -8.48
CA ASP A 353 -6.93 25.38 -8.38
C ASP A 353 -7.69 24.88 -9.60
N ALA A 354 -7.54 23.60 -9.92
CA ALA A 354 -8.36 22.91 -10.91
C ALA A 354 -9.76 22.63 -10.34
N GLY A 355 -10.77 22.54 -11.21
CA GLY A 355 -12.16 22.36 -10.80
C GLY A 355 -12.49 20.92 -10.40
N ASP A 356 -13.51 20.73 -9.57
CA ASP A 356 -13.99 19.39 -9.20
C ASP A 356 -14.85 18.79 -10.33
N VAL A 357 -14.81 17.47 -10.48
CA VAL A 357 -15.75 16.70 -11.30
C VAL A 357 -16.64 15.86 -10.39
N ARG A 358 -17.96 16.08 -10.45
CA ARG A 358 -18.92 15.38 -9.59
C ARG A 358 -20.02 14.72 -10.42
N ILE A 359 -20.17 13.42 -10.25
CA ILE A 359 -21.18 12.59 -10.93
C ILE A 359 -22.05 11.95 -9.85
N ILE A 360 -23.35 12.25 -9.87
CA ILE A 360 -24.28 11.88 -8.80
C ILE A 360 -25.53 11.17 -9.31
N ASN A 361 -26.18 10.47 -8.37
CA ASN A 361 -27.48 9.82 -8.52
C ASN A 361 -27.54 8.80 -9.67
N SER A 362 -26.40 8.19 -10.00
CA SER A 362 -26.32 7.21 -11.08
C SER A 362 -26.66 5.81 -10.61
N ASP A 363 -27.46 5.09 -11.39
CA ASP A 363 -27.57 3.64 -11.31
C ASP A 363 -26.32 2.97 -11.89
N ARG A 364 -25.72 3.57 -12.93
CA ARG A 364 -24.52 3.05 -13.56
C ARG A 364 -23.66 4.16 -14.18
N ILE A 365 -22.35 4.01 -13.99
CA ILE A 365 -21.31 4.73 -14.72
C ILE A 365 -20.49 3.70 -15.51
N PHE A 366 -20.43 3.86 -16.83
CA PHE A 366 -19.61 3.04 -17.72
C PHE A 366 -18.64 3.94 -18.49
N ILE A 367 -17.34 3.70 -18.33
CA ILE A 367 -16.28 4.44 -19.01
C ILE A 367 -15.40 3.43 -19.73
N ASP A 368 -15.32 3.57 -21.04
CA ASP A 368 -14.63 2.65 -21.93
C ASP A 368 -13.72 3.41 -22.89
N ASN A 369 -12.41 3.14 -22.83
CA ASN A 369 -11.39 3.85 -23.60
C ASN A 369 -11.61 5.37 -23.58
N SER A 370 -11.85 5.95 -22.40
CA SER A 370 -12.28 7.33 -22.22
C SER A 370 -11.71 7.91 -20.92
N LYS A 371 -11.73 9.24 -20.78
CA LYS A 371 -11.05 9.96 -19.69
C LYS A 371 -12.01 10.83 -18.88
N VAL A 372 -11.87 10.78 -17.56
CA VAL A 372 -12.40 11.77 -16.61
C VAL A 372 -11.21 12.32 -15.83
N SER A 373 -10.98 13.64 -15.83
CA SER A 373 -9.82 14.21 -15.14
C SER A 373 -10.02 15.58 -14.54
N SER A 374 -9.26 15.88 -13.50
CA SER A 374 -9.00 17.23 -13.01
C SER A 374 -7.51 17.42 -12.85
N ALA A 375 -6.90 18.39 -13.53
CA ALA A 375 -5.44 18.46 -13.59
C ALA A 375 -4.88 19.87 -13.44
N VAL A 376 -3.73 19.94 -12.77
CA VAL A 376 -2.83 21.10 -12.81
C VAL A 376 -1.74 20.79 -13.81
N GLU A 377 -1.71 21.53 -14.92
CA GLU A 377 -0.75 21.30 -15.99
C GLU A 377 0.67 21.72 -15.58
N SER A 378 1.68 21.37 -16.38
CA SER A 378 3.11 21.53 -16.03
C SER A 378 3.54 22.98 -15.74
N SER A 379 2.84 23.98 -16.28
CA SER A 379 3.06 25.41 -15.96
C SER A 379 2.14 25.96 -14.87
N GLY A 380 1.20 25.14 -14.39
CA GLY A 380 0.16 25.55 -13.45
C GLY A 380 0.68 25.70 -12.02
N VAL A 381 0.03 26.57 -11.25
CA VAL A 381 0.26 26.78 -9.81
C VAL A 381 -1.08 26.71 -9.09
N GLY A 382 -1.43 25.57 -8.51
CA GLY A 382 -2.70 25.34 -7.83
C GLY A 382 -2.84 23.89 -7.39
N THR A 383 -3.89 23.58 -6.63
CA THR A 383 -4.23 22.20 -6.28
C THR A 383 -5.11 21.55 -7.36
N GLY A 384 -4.95 20.24 -7.57
CA GLY A 384 -5.84 19.45 -8.41
C GLY A 384 -7.25 19.42 -7.81
N GLY A 385 -8.28 19.43 -8.66
CA GLY A 385 -9.67 19.36 -8.21
C GLY A 385 -10.10 17.92 -7.98
N ASN A 386 -11.04 17.71 -7.08
CA ASN A 386 -11.47 16.37 -6.68
C ASN A 386 -12.39 15.74 -7.73
N ILE A 387 -12.32 14.41 -7.83
CA ILE A 387 -13.26 13.63 -8.64
C ILE A 387 -14.13 12.80 -7.69
N ARG A 388 -15.45 12.98 -7.77
CA ARG A 388 -16.41 12.27 -6.92
C ARG A 388 -17.49 11.57 -7.73
N PHE A 389 -17.60 10.26 -7.58
CA PHE A 389 -18.67 9.45 -8.18
C PHE A 389 -19.56 8.85 -7.09
N ASN A 390 -20.87 9.01 -7.24
CA ASN A 390 -21.88 8.31 -6.44
C ASN A 390 -22.81 7.53 -7.37
N THR A 391 -22.69 6.19 -7.35
CA THR A 391 -23.41 5.29 -8.27
C THR A 391 -23.88 4.01 -7.57
N ASN A 392 -24.71 3.20 -8.21
CA ASN A 392 -24.88 1.80 -7.77
C ASN A 392 -23.75 0.92 -8.34
N ASN A 393 -23.36 1.14 -9.59
CA ASN A 393 -22.34 0.37 -10.30
C ASN A 393 -21.36 1.26 -11.06
N LEU A 394 -20.07 0.99 -10.91
CA LEU A 394 -19.00 1.58 -11.73
C LEU A 394 -18.28 0.50 -12.53
N SER A 395 -18.08 0.75 -13.83
CA SER A 395 -17.23 -0.07 -14.69
C SER A 395 -16.28 0.81 -15.50
N LEU A 396 -14.98 0.60 -15.31
CA LEU A 396 -13.90 1.18 -16.13
C LEU A 396 -13.30 0.07 -17.00
N ALA A 397 -13.22 0.27 -18.32
CA ALA A 397 -12.75 -0.71 -19.28
C ALA A 397 -11.82 -0.12 -20.36
N ASN A 398 -10.99 -0.98 -20.96
CA ASN A 398 -10.20 -0.73 -22.17
C ASN A 398 -9.43 0.60 -22.16
N ASN A 399 -8.51 0.78 -21.20
CA ASN A 399 -7.69 2.00 -21.00
C ASN A 399 -8.47 3.23 -20.55
N ALA A 400 -9.65 3.05 -19.92
CA ALA A 400 -10.32 4.14 -19.26
C ALA A 400 -9.44 4.77 -18.17
N THR A 401 -9.54 6.09 -18.00
CA THR A 401 -8.72 6.85 -17.04
C THR A 401 -9.59 7.76 -16.19
N VAL A 402 -9.42 7.69 -14.86
CA VAL A 402 -9.95 8.66 -13.89
C VAL A 402 -8.78 9.27 -13.13
N SER A 403 -8.49 10.57 -13.29
CA SER A 403 -7.24 11.14 -12.78
C SER A 403 -7.37 12.55 -12.20
N SER A 404 -6.91 12.74 -10.95
CA SER A 404 -6.78 14.06 -10.30
C SER A 404 -5.31 14.48 -10.10
N ALA A 405 -4.46 14.26 -11.10
CA ALA A 405 -3.00 14.43 -10.99
C ALA A 405 -2.51 15.89 -11.10
N THR A 406 -1.32 16.15 -10.58
CA THR A 406 -0.61 17.45 -10.71
C THR A 406 0.74 17.28 -11.41
N ALA A 407 0.96 18.03 -12.48
CA ALA A 407 2.25 18.14 -13.18
C ALA A 407 2.93 19.49 -12.92
N GLY A 408 2.21 20.45 -12.34
CA GLY A 408 2.68 21.79 -11.96
C GLY A 408 3.02 21.91 -10.48
N THR A 409 2.81 23.08 -9.90
CA THR A 409 3.06 23.32 -8.46
C THR A 409 1.74 23.37 -7.68
N GLY A 410 1.68 22.67 -6.55
CA GLY A 410 0.48 22.41 -5.75
C GLY A 410 0.07 20.94 -5.78
N GLY A 411 -0.65 20.48 -4.74
CA GLY A 411 -0.98 19.07 -4.54
C GLY A 411 -2.03 18.53 -5.53
N ALA A 412 -2.03 17.22 -5.74
CA ALA A 412 -3.07 16.52 -6.49
C ALA A 412 -4.40 16.49 -5.69
N GLY A 413 -5.54 16.40 -6.39
CA GLY A 413 -6.86 16.39 -5.77
C GLY A 413 -7.34 14.98 -5.43
N GLU A 414 -8.35 14.83 -4.59
CA GLU A 414 -8.80 13.49 -4.17
C GLU A 414 -9.66 12.79 -5.25
N VAL A 415 -9.61 11.46 -5.29
CA VAL A 415 -10.56 10.64 -6.06
C VAL A 415 -11.38 9.81 -5.08
N GLU A 416 -12.69 10.06 -5.04
CA GLU A 416 -13.62 9.39 -4.14
C GLU A 416 -14.74 8.73 -4.94
N ILE A 417 -14.83 7.41 -4.85
CA ILE A 417 -15.81 6.63 -5.61
C ILE A 417 -16.64 5.80 -4.63
N HIS A 418 -17.92 6.14 -4.54
CA HIS A 418 -18.91 5.36 -3.83
C HIS A 418 -19.80 4.62 -4.82
N ALA A 419 -19.78 3.29 -4.76
CA ALA A 419 -20.73 2.43 -5.46
C ALA A 419 -21.53 1.63 -4.44
N SER A 420 -22.86 1.56 -4.53
CA SER A 420 -23.64 0.77 -3.55
C SER A 420 -23.52 -0.75 -3.75
N ASP A 421 -23.09 -1.22 -4.93
CA ASP A 421 -23.01 -2.64 -5.28
C ASP A 421 -21.61 -3.06 -5.74
N ARG A 422 -21.16 -2.58 -6.91
CA ARG A 422 -19.90 -3.03 -7.51
C ARG A 422 -19.05 -1.92 -8.11
N ILE A 423 -17.74 -2.04 -7.92
CA ILE A 423 -16.71 -1.32 -8.66
C ILE A 423 -15.85 -2.34 -9.42
N SER A 424 -15.82 -2.22 -10.75
CA SER A 424 -14.99 -3.05 -11.62
C SER A 424 -14.07 -2.19 -12.46
N ILE A 425 -12.76 -2.40 -12.33
CA ILE A 425 -11.73 -1.68 -13.08
C ILE A 425 -10.90 -2.71 -13.84
N ASN A 426 -10.99 -2.68 -15.17
CA ASN A 426 -10.34 -3.64 -16.05
C ASN A 426 -9.45 -2.92 -17.07
N ASN A 427 -8.16 -3.27 -17.11
CA ASN A 427 -7.16 -2.65 -17.99
C ASN A 427 -7.29 -1.11 -18.02
N SER A 428 -7.44 -0.48 -16.86
CA SER A 428 -7.82 0.93 -16.72
C SER A 428 -7.10 1.55 -15.52
N THR A 429 -7.06 2.89 -15.47
CA THR A 429 -6.27 3.64 -14.48
C THR A 429 -7.14 4.56 -13.64
N VAL A 430 -6.95 4.53 -12.33
CA VAL A 430 -7.42 5.57 -11.39
C VAL A 430 -6.20 6.18 -10.70
N SER A 431 -6.01 7.50 -10.79
CA SER A 431 -4.82 8.13 -10.20
C SER A 431 -5.06 9.48 -9.54
N SER A 432 -4.23 9.79 -8.55
CA SER A 432 -4.12 11.10 -7.90
C SER A 432 -2.65 11.37 -7.54
N ALA A 433 -1.82 11.27 -8.58
CA ALA A 433 -0.37 11.28 -8.44
C ALA A 433 0.23 12.69 -8.63
N VAL A 434 1.44 12.86 -8.09
CA VAL A 434 2.32 13.98 -8.43
C VAL A 434 3.25 13.50 -9.54
N GLU A 435 3.11 14.07 -10.74
CA GLU A 435 3.93 13.68 -11.89
C GLU A 435 5.39 14.15 -11.73
N SER A 436 6.28 13.70 -12.61
CA SER A 436 7.73 13.90 -12.47
C SER A 436 8.19 15.37 -12.44
N SER A 437 7.42 16.29 -13.03
CA SER A 437 7.65 17.74 -12.95
C SER A 437 6.89 18.42 -11.81
N GLY A 438 6.00 17.69 -11.14
CA GLY A 438 5.09 18.21 -10.13
C GLY A 438 5.80 18.54 -8.82
N MET A 439 5.31 19.58 -8.14
CA MET A 439 5.69 19.90 -6.76
C MET A 439 4.44 20.03 -5.88
N GLY A 440 4.12 19.02 -5.09
CA GLY A 440 2.95 18.99 -4.22
C GLY A 440 2.77 17.63 -3.55
N THR A 441 1.75 17.48 -2.71
CA THR A 441 1.38 16.18 -2.15
C THR A 441 0.46 15.42 -3.11
N GLY A 442 0.60 14.11 -3.22
CA GLY A 442 -0.36 13.24 -3.89
C GLY A 442 -1.72 13.31 -3.19
N GLY A 443 -2.80 13.18 -3.95
CA GLY A 443 -4.15 13.19 -3.39
C GLY A 443 -4.58 11.77 -3.01
N ASN A 444 -5.54 11.69 -2.09
CA ASN A 444 -6.02 10.40 -1.60
C ASN A 444 -6.98 9.76 -2.61
N ILE A 445 -6.99 8.43 -2.65
CA ILE A 445 -7.94 7.65 -3.43
C ILE A 445 -8.78 6.80 -2.47
N ARG A 446 -10.10 6.97 -2.52
CA ARG A 446 -11.05 6.24 -1.66
C ARG A 446 -12.11 5.51 -2.47
N PHE A 447 -12.30 4.24 -2.17
CA PHE A 447 -13.36 3.41 -2.73
C PHE A 447 -14.23 2.83 -1.63
N ASN A 448 -15.56 2.88 -1.81
CA ASN A 448 -16.52 2.24 -0.92
C ASN A 448 -17.59 1.49 -1.72
N THR A 449 -17.68 0.17 -1.54
CA THR A 449 -18.57 -0.73 -2.31
C THR A 449 -18.93 -2.01 -1.56
N ASN A 450 -19.75 -2.89 -2.15
CA ASN A 450 -19.89 -4.26 -1.64
C ASN A 450 -18.81 -5.17 -2.24
N ASP A 451 -18.61 -5.10 -3.56
CA ASP A 451 -17.63 -5.90 -4.33
C ASP A 451 -16.68 -4.97 -5.10
N PHE A 452 -15.38 -5.11 -4.87
CA PHE A 452 -14.33 -4.38 -5.58
C PHE A 452 -13.44 -5.34 -6.37
N SER A 453 -13.29 -5.10 -7.67
CA SER A 453 -12.41 -5.89 -8.54
C SER A 453 -11.49 -5.04 -9.40
N LEU A 454 -10.20 -5.35 -9.35
CA LEU A 454 -9.15 -4.79 -10.20
C LEU A 454 -8.55 -5.92 -11.05
N ALA A 455 -8.59 -5.79 -12.37
CA ALA A 455 -8.21 -6.87 -13.30
C ALA A 455 -7.44 -6.37 -14.54
N ASP A 456 -6.71 -7.30 -15.17
CA ASP A 456 -6.12 -7.14 -16.51
C ASP A 456 -5.19 -5.92 -16.67
N ASN A 457 -4.18 -5.80 -15.80
CA ASN A 457 -3.20 -4.69 -15.75
C ASN A 457 -3.81 -3.34 -15.36
N ALA A 458 -4.95 -3.34 -14.68
CA ALA A 458 -5.51 -2.12 -14.13
C ALA A 458 -4.63 -1.54 -13.02
N THR A 459 -4.69 -0.23 -12.82
CA THR A 459 -3.83 0.51 -11.89
C THR A 459 -4.65 1.47 -11.04
N VAL A 460 -4.39 1.48 -9.73
CA VAL A 460 -4.82 2.51 -8.78
C VAL A 460 -3.56 3.13 -8.17
N SER A 461 -3.34 4.44 -8.35
CA SER A 461 -2.08 5.07 -7.92
C SER A 461 -2.21 6.50 -7.38
N SER A 462 -1.77 6.72 -6.15
CA SER A 462 -1.56 8.04 -5.52
C SER A 462 -0.07 8.36 -5.33
N ALA A 463 0.79 7.67 -6.07
CA ALA A 463 2.25 7.76 -5.97
C ALA A 463 2.80 9.16 -6.30
N THR A 464 4.04 9.41 -5.89
CA THR A 464 4.77 10.65 -6.18
C THR A 464 6.02 10.37 -7.00
N ALA A 465 6.10 10.96 -8.19
CA ALA A 465 7.29 10.96 -9.04
C ALA A 465 8.03 12.31 -9.02
N GLY A 466 7.41 13.35 -8.47
CA GLY A 466 7.94 14.71 -8.31
C GLY A 466 8.33 15.05 -6.86
N MET A 467 8.24 16.32 -6.47
CA MET A 467 8.55 16.78 -5.11
C MET A 467 7.29 16.85 -4.23
N GLY A 468 7.22 16.00 -3.22
CA GLY A 468 6.23 15.99 -2.14
C GLY A 468 5.74 14.57 -1.83
N ASN A 469 5.02 14.40 -0.72
CA ASN A 469 4.59 13.08 -0.22
C ASN A 469 3.53 12.45 -1.14
N ALA A 470 3.50 11.13 -1.26
CA ALA A 470 2.40 10.42 -1.92
C ALA A 470 1.10 10.47 -1.10
N GLY A 471 -0.05 10.34 -1.76
CA GLY A 471 -1.37 10.32 -1.10
C GLY A 471 -1.77 8.92 -0.65
N GLU A 472 -2.76 8.76 0.22
CA GLU A 472 -3.19 7.45 0.72
C GLU A 472 -4.15 6.74 -0.26
N VAL A 473 -4.19 5.40 -0.22
CA VAL A 473 -5.20 4.59 -0.92
C VAL A 473 -6.01 3.79 0.08
N GLU A 474 -7.33 3.96 0.06
CA GLU A 474 -8.25 3.30 0.98
C GLU A 474 -9.38 2.61 0.21
N ILE A 475 -9.49 1.29 0.36
CA ILE A 475 -10.51 0.48 -0.32
C ILE A 475 -11.33 -0.28 0.72
N HIS A 476 -12.60 0.09 0.83
CA HIS A 476 -13.59 -0.60 1.65
C HIS A 476 -14.54 -1.37 0.75
N ALA A 477 -14.62 -2.68 0.94
CA ALA A 477 -15.62 -3.53 0.28
C ALA A 477 -16.29 -4.45 1.29
N SER A 478 -17.60 -4.35 1.47
CA SER A 478 -18.29 -5.11 2.52
C SER A 478 -18.29 -6.63 2.33
N ASP A 479 -18.02 -7.13 1.11
CA ASP A 479 -17.94 -8.57 0.81
C ASP A 479 -16.53 -8.98 0.37
N ARG A 480 -16.04 -8.42 -0.74
CA ARG A 480 -14.78 -8.89 -1.34
C ARG A 480 -13.97 -7.79 -2.01
N ILE A 481 -12.66 -7.90 -1.88
CA ILE A 481 -11.64 -7.19 -2.67
C ILE A 481 -10.84 -8.23 -3.45
N SER A 482 -10.84 -8.13 -4.78
CA SER A 482 -10.11 -9.02 -5.68
C SER A 482 -9.18 -8.22 -6.60
N ILE A 483 -7.88 -8.42 -6.47
CA ILE A 483 -6.86 -7.80 -7.33
C ILE A 483 -6.17 -8.91 -8.13
N ASN A 484 -6.32 -8.87 -9.44
CA ASN A 484 -5.79 -9.90 -10.35
C ASN A 484 -4.91 -9.26 -11.42
N ASN A 485 -3.62 -9.64 -11.47
CA ASN A 485 -2.67 -9.11 -12.46
C ASN A 485 -2.75 -7.58 -12.59
N SER A 486 -2.77 -6.87 -11.47
CA SER A 486 -3.05 -5.44 -11.40
C SER A 486 -2.32 -4.77 -10.23
N THR A 487 -2.25 -3.44 -10.23
CA THR A 487 -1.41 -2.68 -9.30
C THR A 487 -2.22 -1.69 -8.45
N VAL A 488 -1.95 -1.67 -7.15
CA VAL A 488 -2.34 -0.60 -6.23
C VAL A 488 -1.08 0.00 -5.63
N SER A 489 -0.87 1.32 -5.80
CA SER A 489 0.38 1.98 -5.41
C SER A 489 0.17 3.32 -4.69
N SER A 490 1.00 3.55 -3.68
CA SER A 490 1.16 4.84 -2.98
C SER A 490 2.66 5.15 -2.75
N ALA A 491 3.48 4.64 -3.68
CA ALA A 491 4.94 4.66 -3.58
C ALA A 491 5.58 6.03 -3.87
N VAL A 492 6.85 6.16 -3.49
CA VAL A 492 7.76 7.23 -3.94
C VAL A 492 8.58 6.66 -5.09
N GLU A 493 8.38 7.16 -6.31
CA GLU A 493 9.12 6.66 -7.48
C GLU A 493 10.59 7.14 -7.48
N SER A 494 11.42 6.63 -8.40
CA SER A 494 12.87 6.85 -8.39
C SER A 494 13.32 8.32 -8.45
N SER A 495 12.48 9.21 -9.00
CA SER A 495 12.72 10.67 -9.01
C SER A 495 11.98 11.42 -7.91
N GLY A 496 11.14 10.72 -7.15
CA GLY A 496 10.29 11.28 -6.11
C GLY A 496 11.07 11.75 -4.89
N MET A 497 10.62 12.84 -4.28
CA MET A 497 11.15 13.36 -3.01
C MET A 497 10.00 13.66 -2.06
N GLY A 498 9.77 12.79 -1.08
CA GLY A 498 8.68 12.86 -0.11
C GLY A 498 8.45 11.48 0.52
N ALA A 499 7.64 11.40 1.57
CA ALA A 499 7.24 10.12 2.16
C ALA A 499 6.19 9.41 1.28
N GLY A 500 6.20 8.08 1.27
CA GLY A 500 5.15 7.25 0.69
C GLY A 500 3.87 7.34 1.50
N GLY A 501 2.73 7.12 0.85
CA GLY A 501 1.42 7.12 1.51
C GLY A 501 1.01 5.71 1.93
N ASN A 502 0.05 5.64 2.85
CA ASN A 502 -0.44 4.37 3.37
C ASN A 502 -1.46 3.74 2.42
N ILE A 503 -1.54 2.40 2.45
CA ILE A 503 -2.57 1.64 1.75
C ILE A 503 -3.38 0.84 2.77
N LEU A 504 -4.71 1.04 2.77
CA LEU A 504 -5.64 0.36 3.67
C LEU A 504 -6.71 -0.40 2.88
N PHE A 505 -6.90 -1.68 3.22
CA PHE A 505 -7.98 -2.51 2.70
C PHE A 505 -8.84 -3.04 3.84
N ASN A 506 -10.16 -2.92 3.72
CA ASN A 506 -11.13 -3.50 4.65
C ASN A 506 -12.20 -4.30 3.92
N THR A 507 -12.34 -5.59 4.27
CA THR A 507 -13.32 -6.47 3.61
C THR A 507 -13.66 -7.73 4.42
N ASN A 508 -14.50 -8.62 3.90
CA ASN A 508 -14.61 -9.97 4.45
C ASN A 508 -13.55 -10.89 3.83
N ASN A 509 -13.34 -10.77 2.50
CA ASN A 509 -12.43 -11.60 1.73
C ASN A 509 -11.49 -10.76 0.86
N PHE A 510 -10.19 -10.89 1.09
CA PHE A 510 -9.16 -10.26 0.28
C PHE A 510 -8.38 -11.30 -0.54
N SER A 511 -8.29 -11.09 -1.86
CA SER A 511 -7.48 -11.91 -2.76
C SER A 511 -6.57 -11.04 -3.63
N LEU A 512 -5.28 -11.39 -3.65
CA LEU A 512 -4.26 -10.82 -4.52
C LEU A 512 -3.63 -11.95 -5.35
N ASP A 513 -3.92 -11.95 -6.64
CA ASP A 513 -3.63 -13.08 -7.55
C ASP A 513 -2.88 -12.65 -8.82
N ASN A 514 -2.22 -13.63 -9.45
CA ASN A 514 -1.67 -13.54 -10.80
C ASN A 514 -0.74 -12.35 -11.04
N LYS A 515 0.33 -12.21 -10.25
CA LYS A 515 1.29 -11.08 -10.30
C LYS A 515 0.66 -9.73 -9.92
N GLY A 516 -0.41 -9.76 -9.12
CA GLY A 516 -0.94 -8.55 -8.50
C GLY A 516 0.12 -7.89 -7.61
N THR A 517 0.09 -6.56 -7.53
CA THR A 517 1.04 -5.77 -6.74
C THR A 517 0.30 -4.76 -5.87
N VAL A 518 0.63 -4.74 -4.57
CA VAL A 518 0.28 -3.67 -3.62
C VAL A 518 1.59 -3.07 -3.12
N SER A 519 1.83 -1.78 -3.36
CA SER A 519 3.13 -1.17 -3.03
C SER A 519 3.02 0.25 -2.48
N SER A 520 3.59 0.48 -1.30
CA SER A 520 3.83 1.81 -0.72
C SER A 520 5.34 2.10 -0.55
N ALA A 521 6.17 1.35 -1.29
CA ALA A 521 7.62 1.38 -1.24
C ALA A 521 8.23 2.76 -1.61
N THR A 522 9.51 2.95 -1.27
CA THR A 522 10.27 4.15 -1.65
C THR A 522 11.48 3.78 -2.52
N ALA A 523 11.50 4.30 -3.76
CA ALA A 523 12.65 4.24 -4.67
C ALA A 523 13.36 5.58 -4.83
N GLY A 524 12.76 6.66 -4.31
CA GLY A 524 13.29 8.02 -4.29
C GLY A 524 13.83 8.40 -2.91
N THR A 525 13.56 9.63 -2.47
CA THR A 525 14.01 10.14 -1.16
C THR A 525 12.82 10.38 -0.24
N GLY A 526 12.79 9.73 0.93
CA GLY A 526 11.72 9.77 1.93
C GLY A 526 11.32 8.37 2.37
N ASP A 527 10.70 8.27 3.55
CA ASP A 527 10.27 7.00 4.15
C ASP A 527 9.14 6.35 3.32
N ALA A 528 9.08 5.02 3.26
CA ALA A 528 7.99 4.29 2.64
C ALA A 528 6.71 4.35 3.50
N GLY A 529 5.53 4.30 2.86
CA GLY A 529 4.25 4.26 3.57
C GLY A 529 3.89 2.85 4.03
N GLY A 530 2.96 2.69 4.98
CA GLY A 530 2.54 1.36 5.47
C GLY A 530 1.47 0.68 4.61
N VAL A 531 1.35 -0.64 4.73
CA VAL A 531 0.24 -1.42 4.13
C VAL A 531 -0.52 -2.15 5.23
N GLU A 532 -1.84 -1.95 5.27
CA GLU A 532 -2.72 -2.60 6.23
C GLU A 532 -3.89 -3.29 5.53
N ILE A 533 -4.07 -4.58 5.78
CA ILE A 533 -5.16 -5.39 5.19
C ILE A 533 -5.93 -6.07 6.31
N HIS A 534 -7.20 -5.68 6.45
CA HIS A 534 -8.16 -6.31 7.35
C HIS A 534 -9.19 -7.09 6.54
N ALA A 535 -9.26 -8.40 6.77
CA ALA A 535 -10.30 -9.24 6.19
C ALA A 535 -10.94 -10.12 7.25
N SER A 536 -12.26 -10.02 7.45
CA SER A 536 -12.92 -10.75 8.54
C SER A 536 -12.89 -12.28 8.41
N ASP A 537 -12.64 -12.83 7.21
CA ASP A 537 -12.54 -14.28 6.96
C ASP A 537 -11.18 -14.70 6.43
N ARG A 538 -10.78 -14.20 5.26
CA ARG A 538 -9.57 -14.69 4.58
C ARG A 538 -8.77 -13.59 3.88
N ILE A 539 -7.45 -13.70 3.99
CA ILE A 539 -6.46 -13.00 3.15
C ILE A 539 -5.66 -14.04 2.37
N SER A 540 -5.66 -13.93 1.04
CA SER A 540 -4.92 -14.82 0.15
C SER A 540 -3.99 -14.02 -0.78
N ILE A 541 -2.69 -14.33 -0.72
CA ILE A 541 -1.67 -13.77 -1.62
C ILE A 541 -1.09 -14.92 -2.44
N ASN A 542 -1.32 -14.91 -3.74
CA ASN A 542 -0.99 -16.03 -4.62
C ASN A 542 -0.21 -15.53 -5.83
N ASN A 543 1.07 -15.93 -5.93
CA ASN A 543 1.98 -15.51 -7.00
C ASN A 543 1.97 -13.97 -7.21
N SER A 544 1.99 -13.22 -6.11
CA SER A 544 1.74 -11.77 -6.08
C SER A 544 2.55 -11.09 -4.97
N THR A 545 2.67 -9.77 -5.01
CA THR A 545 3.57 -8.99 -4.14
C THR A 545 2.82 -7.95 -3.31
N VAL A 546 3.11 -7.91 -2.01
CA VAL A 546 2.81 -6.80 -1.10
C VAL A 546 4.14 -6.21 -0.61
N SER A 547 4.39 -4.93 -0.87
CA SER A 547 5.67 -4.28 -0.56
C SER A 547 5.51 -2.91 0.12
N SER A 548 6.36 -2.67 1.11
CA SER A 548 6.55 -1.38 1.80
C SER A 548 8.06 -1.08 1.95
N ALA A 549 8.85 -1.64 1.04
CA ALA A 549 10.30 -1.67 1.11
C ALA A 549 10.99 -0.34 0.74
N VAL A 550 12.28 -0.25 1.07
CA VAL A 550 13.21 0.74 0.51
C VAL A 550 13.92 0.10 -0.66
N GLU A 551 13.66 0.54 -1.88
CA GLU A 551 14.26 -0.02 -3.09
C GLU A 551 15.74 0.38 -3.23
N SER A 552 16.48 -0.22 -4.16
CA SER A 552 17.94 -0.06 -4.26
C SER A 552 18.47 1.38 -4.42
N SER A 553 17.66 2.29 -4.99
CA SER A 553 17.97 3.72 -5.06
C SER A 553 17.32 4.55 -3.96
N GLY A 554 16.48 3.93 -3.13
CA GLY A 554 15.69 4.58 -2.08
C GLY A 554 16.54 5.08 -0.92
N MET A 555 16.14 6.21 -0.34
CA MET A 555 16.72 6.75 0.90
C MET A 555 15.58 7.13 1.85
N GLY A 556 15.41 6.38 2.93
CA GLY A 556 14.32 6.52 3.91
C GLY A 556 14.12 5.21 4.66
N ALA A 557 13.34 5.20 5.73
CA ALA A 557 12.93 3.96 6.41
C ALA A 557 11.85 3.21 5.62
N GLY A 558 11.86 1.88 5.66
CA GLY A 558 10.79 1.03 5.16
C GLY A 558 9.54 1.17 6.03
N GLY A 559 8.37 0.98 5.43
CA GLY A 559 7.09 1.06 6.14
C GLY A 559 6.65 -0.31 6.66
N ASN A 560 5.69 -0.28 7.58
CA ASN A 560 5.20 -1.50 8.22
C ASN A 560 4.08 -2.15 7.39
N ILE A 561 4.04 -3.49 7.41
CA ILE A 561 2.96 -4.26 6.81
C ILE A 561 2.18 -5.00 7.90
N ARG A 562 0.86 -4.81 7.94
CA ARG A 562 -0.03 -5.42 8.93
C ARG A 562 -1.17 -6.19 8.27
N PHE A 563 -1.39 -7.42 8.73
CA PHE A 563 -2.53 -8.24 8.31
C PHE A 563 -3.35 -8.69 9.52
N ASN A 564 -4.67 -8.64 9.37
CA ASN A 564 -5.60 -9.11 10.40
C ASN A 564 -6.74 -9.90 9.75
N THR A 565 -6.89 -11.18 10.13
CA THR A 565 -7.90 -12.07 9.54
C THR A 565 -8.21 -13.32 10.36
N ASN A 566 -9.08 -14.22 9.90
CA ASN A 566 -9.16 -15.56 10.48
C ASN A 566 -8.11 -16.48 9.83
N ASN A 567 -7.99 -16.39 8.50
CA ASN A 567 -7.12 -17.26 7.69
C ASN A 567 -6.20 -16.45 6.78
N PHE A 568 -4.89 -16.55 7.02
CA PHE A 568 -3.88 -15.91 6.17
C PHE A 568 -3.08 -16.94 5.38
N SER A 569 -2.93 -16.74 4.07
CA SER A 569 -2.10 -17.59 3.22
C SER A 569 -1.29 -16.83 2.18
N VAL A 570 0.00 -17.16 2.06
CA VAL A 570 0.87 -16.77 0.94
C VAL A 570 1.35 -18.02 0.21
N VAL A 571 1.09 -18.10 -1.09
CA VAL A 571 1.33 -19.30 -1.91
C VAL A 571 1.93 -18.98 -3.29
N ASN A 572 2.54 -20.00 -3.91
CA ASN A 572 2.99 -19.98 -5.32
C ASN A 572 3.94 -18.82 -5.67
N HIS A 573 5.00 -18.62 -4.88
CA HIS A 573 5.96 -17.52 -5.00
C HIS A 573 5.34 -16.14 -4.69
N GLY A 574 4.35 -16.10 -3.79
CA GLY A 574 3.88 -14.85 -3.25
C GLY A 574 4.94 -14.20 -2.35
N THR A 575 4.95 -12.88 -2.30
CA THR A 575 5.95 -12.09 -1.55
C THR A 575 5.26 -11.05 -0.69
N VAL A 576 5.68 -10.97 0.58
CA VAL A 576 5.37 -9.88 1.51
C VAL A 576 6.69 -9.30 1.98
N SER A 577 6.99 -8.02 1.70
CA SER A 577 8.30 -7.44 1.96
C SER A 577 8.26 -6.01 2.50
N SER A 578 8.85 -5.78 3.66
CA SER A 578 9.18 -4.45 4.21
C SER A 578 10.71 -4.18 4.21
N ALA A 579 11.45 -4.96 3.41
CA ALA A 579 12.91 -4.99 3.39
C ALA A 579 13.56 -3.65 2.97
N THR A 580 14.87 -3.53 3.16
CA THR A 580 15.66 -2.38 2.71
C THR A 580 16.82 -2.81 1.80
N ALA A 581 16.78 -2.36 0.54
CA ALA A 581 17.86 -2.48 -0.44
C ALA A 581 18.60 -1.15 -0.68
N GLY A 582 18.06 -0.04 -0.17
CA GLY A 582 18.64 1.30 -0.23
C GLY A 582 19.21 1.76 1.12
N MET A 583 19.11 3.06 1.42
CA MET A 583 19.60 3.65 2.67
C MET A 583 18.46 3.91 3.66
N GLY A 584 18.42 3.15 4.76
CA GLY A 584 17.48 3.28 5.87
C GLY A 584 17.08 1.92 6.43
N ASN A 585 16.46 1.89 7.61
CA ASN A 585 16.04 0.66 8.27
C ASN A 585 14.85 0.02 7.53
N ALA A 586 14.76 -1.31 7.52
CA ALA A 586 13.57 -2.01 7.05
C ALA A 586 12.39 -1.81 8.03
N GLY A 587 11.16 -1.84 7.51
CA GLY A 587 9.93 -1.74 8.32
C GLY A 587 9.52 -3.09 8.91
N GLU A 588 8.56 -3.15 9.82
CA GLU A 588 8.10 -4.40 10.46
C GLU A 588 6.99 -5.12 9.66
N VAL A 589 6.90 -6.45 9.80
CA VAL A 589 5.78 -7.26 9.29
C VAL A 589 5.03 -7.91 10.46
N GLU A 590 3.74 -7.63 10.60
CA GLU A 590 2.90 -8.24 11.62
C GLU A 590 1.67 -8.92 11.00
N ILE A 591 1.52 -10.22 11.27
CA ILE A 591 0.40 -11.02 10.77
C ILE A 591 -0.35 -11.63 11.95
N HIS A 592 -1.58 -11.18 12.14
CA HIS A 592 -2.53 -11.75 13.09
C HIS A 592 -3.60 -12.55 12.34
N ALA A 593 -3.70 -13.85 12.64
CA ALA A 593 -4.77 -14.69 12.10
C ALA A 593 -5.40 -15.53 13.21
N SER A 594 -6.72 -15.46 13.41
CA SER A 594 -7.35 -16.16 14.53
C SER A 594 -7.34 -17.70 14.42
N ASP A 595 -7.13 -18.27 13.24
CA ASP A 595 -7.10 -19.73 13.03
C ASP A 595 -5.75 -20.20 12.48
N ARG A 596 -5.37 -19.75 11.27
CA ARG A 596 -4.19 -20.28 10.59
C ARG A 596 -3.40 -19.24 9.81
N ILE A 597 -2.08 -19.37 9.88
CA ILE A 597 -1.10 -18.71 9.01
C ILE A 597 -0.35 -19.77 8.19
N SER A 598 -0.34 -19.60 6.88
CA SER A 598 0.26 -20.56 5.94
C SER A 598 1.18 -19.86 4.93
N ILE A 599 2.47 -20.19 4.95
CA ILE A 599 3.46 -19.72 3.98
C ILE A 599 3.95 -20.94 3.20
N ASN A 600 3.60 -21.04 1.91
CA ASN A 600 3.94 -22.20 1.08
C ASN A 600 4.68 -21.78 -0.19
N ASN A 601 5.92 -22.21 -0.37
CA ASN A 601 6.75 -21.85 -1.52
C ASN A 601 6.70 -20.34 -1.81
N SER A 602 6.87 -19.53 -0.77
CA SER A 602 6.61 -18.08 -0.76
C SER A 602 7.48 -17.39 0.27
N THR A 603 7.59 -16.07 0.20
CA THR A 603 8.52 -15.27 1.02
C THR A 603 7.79 -14.22 1.86
N VAL A 604 8.14 -14.14 3.13
CA VAL A 604 7.84 -13.01 4.02
C VAL A 604 9.17 -12.45 4.52
N SER A 605 9.49 -11.20 4.20
CA SER A 605 10.77 -10.60 4.54
C SER A 605 10.69 -9.19 5.08
N SER A 606 11.66 -8.88 5.94
CA SER A 606 11.88 -7.60 6.58
C SER A 606 13.40 -7.32 6.67
N ALA A 607 14.14 -7.88 5.71
CA ALA A 607 15.59 -8.00 5.71
C ALA A 607 16.32 -6.74 5.24
N VAL A 608 17.63 -6.70 5.44
CA VAL A 608 18.56 -5.77 4.76
C VAL A 608 19.16 -6.51 3.57
N GLU A 609 18.86 -6.09 2.35
CA GLU A 609 19.37 -6.72 1.13
C GLU A 609 20.84 -6.35 0.87
N SER A 610 21.49 -6.98 -0.12
CA SER A 610 22.95 -6.88 -0.33
C SER A 610 23.50 -5.47 -0.53
N SER A 611 22.69 -4.53 -1.04
CA SER A 611 23.05 -3.12 -1.20
C SER A 611 22.51 -2.22 -0.09
N GLY A 612 21.70 -2.78 0.82
CA GLY A 612 21.02 -2.06 1.87
C GLY A 612 21.96 -1.56 2.97
N MET A 613 21.65 -0.40 3.53
CA MET A 613 22.31 0.16 4.70
C MET A 613 21.26 0.60 5.72
N GLY A 614 21.14 -0.13 6.83
CA GLY A 614 20.14 0.06 7.88
C GLY A 614 19.94 -1.22 8.67
N ALA A 615 19.20 -1.17 9.78
CA ALA A 615 18.82 -2.37 10.52
C ALA A 615 17.65 -3.11 9.83
N GLY A 616 17.63 -4.44 9.94
CA GLY A 616 16.50 -5.28 9.57
C GLY A 616 15.31 -5.02 10.50
N GLY A 617 14.10 -5.12 9.96
CA GLY A 617 12.86 -4.99 10.73
C GLY A 617 12.42 -6.32 11.33
N ASN A 618 11.48 -6.25 12.27
CA ASN A 618 10.97 -7.42 12.97
C ASN A 618 9.80 -8.06 12.23
N ILE A 619 9.66 -9.39 12.37
CA ILE A 619 8.52 -10.15 11.85
C ILE A 619 7.80 -10.83 13.01
N ARG A 620 6.49 -10.58 13.14
CA ARG A 620 5.65 -11.15 14.21
C ARG A 620 4.44 -11.90 13.66
N PHE A 621 4.22 -13.10 14.16
CA PHE A 621 3.07 -13.93 13.83
C PHE A 621 2.29 -14.33 15.08
N ASN A 622 0.96 -14.20 15.04
CA ASN A 622 0.08 -14.63 16.12
C ASN A 622 -1.13 -15.39 15.56
N THR A 623 -1.26 -16.68 15.89
CA THR A 623 -2.32 -17.56 15.37
C THR A 623 -2.55 -18.84 16.17
N ASN A 624 -3.56 -19.66 15.86
CA ASN A 624 -3.63 -21.00 16.46
C ASN A 624 -2.61 -21.93 15.81
N ASN A 625 -2.54 -21.90 14.48
CA ASN A 625 -1.73 -22.82 13.68
C ASN A 625 -0.83 -22.07 12.70
N PHE A 626 0.49 -22.18 12.87
CA PHE A 626 1.48 -21.60 11.96
C PHE A 626 2.20 -22.68 11.16
N SER A 627 2.28 -22.51 9.83
CA SER A 627 3.06 -23.42 8.97
C SER A 627 3.86 -22.69 7.90
N VAL A 628 5.15 -23.06 7.76
CA VAL A 628 6.00 -22.72 6.62
C VAL A 628 6.41 -24.01 5.93
N ALA A 629 6.13 -24.14 4.63
CA ALA A 629 6.36 -25.37 3.89
C ALA A 629 6.86 -25.12 2.45
N ASN A 630 7.46 -26.16 1.88
CA ASN A 630 7.85 -26.25 0.47
C ASN A 630 8.78 -25.12 0.01
N ASN A 631 9.95 -24.97 0.64
CA ASN A 631 10.88 -23.85 0.40
C ASN A 631 10.28 -22.47 0.76
N GLY A 632 9.32 -22.44 1.69
CA GLY A 632 8.81 -21.17 2.23
C GLY A 632 9.90 -20.46 3.03
N THR A 633 9.92 -19.13 2.97
CA THR A 633 10.96 -18.31 3.62
C THR A 633 10.34 -17.23 4.49
N VAL A 634 10.81 -17.12 5.73
CA VAL A 634 10.57 -16.01 6.65
C VAL A 634 11.93 -15.42 7.01
N SER A 635 12.20 -14.15 6.70
CA SER A 635 13.55 -13.60 6.86
C SER A 635 13.59 -12.14 7.32
N SER A 636 14.21 -11.90 8.47
CA SER A 636 14.64 -10.58 8.96
C SER A 636 16.17 -10.41 8.89
N ALA A 637 16.84 -11.27 8.10
CA ALA A 637 18.29 -11.33 7.98
C ALA A 637 18.93 -10.05 7.39
N THR A 638 20.26 -9.98 7.44
CA THR A 638 21.04 -8.89 6.84
C THR A 638 22.09 -9.43 5.86
N ALA A 639 22.04 -8.96 4.62
CA ALA A 639 23.04 -9.16 3.58
C ALA A 639 23.79 -7.86 3.22
N GLY A 640 23.33 -6.73 3.74
CA GLY A 640 23.95 -5.41 3.60
C GLY A 640 24.63 -4.95 4.90
N MET A 641 24.61 -3.63 5.17
CA MET A 641 25.21 -3.06 6.37
C MET A 641 24.15 -2.72 7.43
N GLY A 642 24.16 -3.46 8.55
CA GLY A 642 23.30 -3.26 9.72
C GLY A 642 22.86 -4.58 10.34
N ASN A 643 22.33 -4.55 11.56
CA ASN A 643 21.94 -5.74 12.31
C ASN A 643 20.67 -6.38 11.73
N ALA A 644 20.54 -7.71 11.84
CA ALA A 644 19.30 -8.41 11.51
C ALA A 644 18.19 -8.11 12.54
N GLY A 645 16.93 -8.18 12.11
CA GLY A 645 15.74 -7.96 12.97
C GLY A 645 15.27 -9.24 13.65
N GLU A 646 14.30 -9.18 14.55
CA GLU A 646 13.76 -10.34 15.28
C GLU A 646 12.64 -11.07 14.51
N VAL A 647 12.52 -12.38 14.70
CA VAL A 647 11.35 -13.17 14.27
C VAL A 647 10.65 -13.77 15.50
N GLU A 648 9.38 -13.42 15.70
CA GLU A 648 8.55 -13.92 16.80
C GLU A 648 7.35 -14.68 16.23
N ILE A 649 7.21 -15.95 16.62
CA ILE A 649 6.08 -16.79 16.24
C ILE A 649 5.39 -17.28 17.51
N HIS A 650 4.20 -16.76 17.77
CA HIS A 650 3.34 -17.17 18.87
C HIS A 650 2.15 -17.96 18.35
N THR A 651 1.98 -19.18 18.85
CA THR A 651 0.77 -19.96 18.56
C THR A 651 0.16 -20.65 19.77
N SER A 652 -1.15 -20.89 19.69
CA SER A 652 -1.90 -21.58 20.75
C SER A 652 -1.99 -23.10 20.57
N ASP A 653 -1.50 -23.65 19.46
CA ASP A 653 -1.56 -25.09 19.15
C ASP A 653 -0.23 -25.59 18.60
N ARG A 654 0.17 -25.11 17.40
CA ARG A 654 1.30 -25.70 16.68
C ARG A 654 2.08 -24.72 15.80
N ILE A 655 3.40 -24.91 15.77
CA ILE A 655 4.35 -24.35 14.79
C ILE A 655 4.92 -25.53 13.97
N SER A 656 4.85 -25.44 12.63
CA SER A 656 5.38 -26.46 11.72
C SER A 656 6.25 -25.82 10.64
N ILE A 657 7.53 -26.16 10.58
CA ILE A 657 8.48 -25.71 9.57
C ILE A 657 8.99 -26.95 8.83
N ASP A 658 8.71 -27.03 7.53
CA ASP A 658 8.82 -28.28 6.77
C ASP A 658 9.37 -28.10 5.35
N ASN A 659 9.92 -29.16 4.76
CA ASN A 659 10.34 -29.28 3.35
C ASN A 659 11.27 -28.14 2.91
N ASN A 660 12.50 -28.13 3.42
CA ASN A 660 13.55 -27.13 3.12
C ASN A 660 13.15 -25.67 3.33
N SER A 661 12.10 -25.42 4.13
CA SER A 661 11.69 -24.06 4.49
C SER A 661 12.67 -23.42 5.47
N THR A 662 12.75 -22.10 5.44
CA THR A 662 13.71 -21.33 6.24
C THR A 662 13.02 -20.24 7.06
N VAL A 663 13.36 -20.16 8.35
CA VAL A 663 13.08 -19.01 9.23
C VAL A 663 14.41 -18.42 9.66
N SER A 664 14.70 -17.16 9.31
CA SER A 664 16.04 -16.62 9.48
C SER A 664 16.10 -15.19 10.01
N SER A 665 17.08 -14.96 10.87
CA SER A 665 17.54 -13.66 11.38
C SER A 665 19.09 -13.61 11.34
N ALA A 666 19.64 -14.13 10.25
CA ALA A 666 21.08 -14.35 10.05
C ALA A 666 21.82 -13.11 9.51
N VAL A 667 23.15 -13.19 9.49
CA VAL A 667 24.04 -12.29 8.72
C VAL A 667 24.60 -13.08 7.55
N ASN A 668 24.12 -12.81 6.34
CA ASN A 668 24.50 -13.51 5.11
C ASN A 668 25.95 -13.16 4.68
N PRO A 669 26.57 -13.87 3.70
CA PRO A 669 28.01 -13.73 3.37
C PRO A 669 28.53 -12.32 3.08
N THR A 670 27.69 -11.44 2.54
CA THR A 670 28.05 -10.04 2.25
C THR A 670 27.68 -9.07 3.37
N GLY A 671 26.93 -9.55 4.36
CA GLY A 671 26.37 -8.76 5.44
C GLY A 671 27.41 -8.34 6.47
N VAL A 672 27.20 -7.18 7.08
CA VAL A 672 27.98 -6.65 8.20
C VAL A 672 27.00 -6.19 9.28
N GLY A 673 26.96 -6.90 10.41
CA GLY A 673 26.04 -6.64 11.51
C GLY A 673 25.97 -7.82 12.47
N THR A 674 25.11 -7.77 13.47
CA THR A 674 24.83 -8.93 14.34
C THR A 674 23.59 -9.70 13.88
N GLY A 675 23.57 -11.01 14.08
CA GLY A 675 22.35 -11.82 13.96
C GLY A 675 21.32 -11.38 15.01
N GLY A 676 20.03 -11.55 14.71
CA GLY A 676 18.94 -11.19 15.62
C GLY A 676 18.41 -12.38 16.42
N ARG A 677 17.23 -12.23 17.03
CA ARG A 677 16.57 -13.30 17.79
C ARG A 677 15.51 -14.00 16.96
N ILE A 678 15.34 -15.30 17.17
CA ILE A 678 14.16 -16.05 16.74
C ILE A 678 13.50 -16.63 18.00
N ASN A 679 12.25 -16.26 18.27
CA ASN A 679 11.46 -16.75 19.39
C ASN A 679 10.28 -17.59 18.88
N LEU A 680 10.24 -18.87 19.25
CA LEU A 680 9.17 -19.81 18.90
C LEU A 680 8.40 -20.21 20.16
N GLN A 681 7.13 -19.80 20.26
CA GLN A 681 6.28 -20.13 21.40
C GLN A 681 5.02 -20.88 20.94
N SER A 682 4.88 -22.14 21.33
CA SER A 682 3.75 -23.00 20.94
C SER A 682 3.73 -24.28 21.77
N PRO A 683 2.56 -24.87 22.08
CA PRO A 683 2.50 -26.20 22.70
C PRO A 683 3.33 -27.25 21.95
N THR A 684 3.33 -27.23 20.61
CA THR A 684 4.15 -28.11 19.77
C THR A 684 4.95 -27.31 18.75
N VAL A 685 6.25 -27.58 18.64
CA VAL A 685 7.14 -27.03 17.59
C VAL A 685 7.77 -28.18 16.81
N GLU A 686 7.62 -28.17 15.48
CA GLU A 686 8.19 -29.19 14.60
C GLU A 686 9.06 -28.57 13.49
N VAL A 687 10.29 -29.06 13.33
CA VAL A 687 11.24 -28.66 12.29
C VAL A 687 11.66 -29.92 11.52
N THR A 688 11.16 -30.09 10.30
CA THR A 688 11.23 -31.39 9.61
C THR A 688 11.68 -31.29 8.16
N ASN A 689 12.17 -32.41 7.60
CA ASN A 689 12.47 -32.59 6.18
C ASN A 689 13.37 -31.47 5.59
N GLY A 690 14.55 -31.29 6.18
CA GLY A 690 15.54 -30.31 5.72
C GLY A 690 15.25 -28.84 6.09
N ALA A 691 14.18 -28.57 6.83
CA ALA A 691 13.85 -27.22 7.28
C ALA A 691 14.91 -26.63 8.24
N ARG A 692 15.06 -25.30 8.20
CA ARG A 692 16.09 -24.57 8.96
C ARG A 692 15.52 -23.38 9.71
N VAL A 693 15.90 -23.22 10.97
CA VAL A 693 15.73 -21.99 11.75
C VAL A 693 17.12 -21.47 12.06
N SER A 694 17.46 -20.26 11.61
CA SER A 694 18.86 -19.82 11.62
C SER A 694 19.08 -18.36 11.97
N THR A 695 19.97 -18.12 12.93
CA THR A 695 20.52 -16.80 13.30
C THR A 695 22.02 -16.71 13.01
N SER A 696 22.53 -17.61 12.15
CA SER A 696 23.95 -17.77 11.85
C SER A 696 24.59 -16.53 11.22
N THR A 697 25.92 -16.42 11.35
CA THR A 697 26.74 -15.38 10.70
C THR A 697 27.69 -15.99 9.69
N GLU A 698 27.38 -15.82 8.41
CA GLU A 698 28.30 -16.08 7.29
C GLU A 698 29.11 -14.83 6.90
N GLY A 699 28.55 -13.65 7.17
CA GLY A 699 29.21 -12.34 7.00
C GLY A 699 30.02 -11.91 8.22
N GLN A 700 30.15 -10.59 8.45
CA GLN A 700 30.88 -10.04 9.59
C GLN A 700 29.96 -9.73 10.77
N GLY A 701 30.28 -10.29 11.94
CA GLY A 701 29.63 -10.03 13.23
C GLY A 701 29.20 -11.30 13.97
N ALA A 702 28.62 -11.15 15.16
CA ALA A 702 28.24 -12.24 16.05
C ALA A 702 26.87 -12.84 15.70
N ALA A 703 26.74 -14.16 15.81
CA ALA A 703 25.49 -14.86 15.55
C ALA A 703 24.43 -14.55 16.62
N GLY A 704 23.16 -14.76 16.27
CA GLY A 704 22.02 -14.37 17.10
C GLY A 704 21.54 -15.45 18.07
N ILE A 705 20.31 -15.34 18.56
CA ILE A 705 19.75 -16.24 19.59
C ILE A 705 18.51 -16.95 19.05
N ILE A 706 18.37 -18.25 19.35
CA ILE A 706 17.15 -19.01 19.07
C ILE A 706 16.55 -19.46 20.41
N ASP A 707 15.35 -18.97 20.71
CA ASP A 707 14.58 -19.31 21.91
C ASP A 707 13.36 -20.14 21.51
N VAL A 708 13.14 -21.28 22.17
CA VAL A 708 11.98 -22.15 21.95
C VAL A 708 11.29 -22.43 23.28
N THR A 709 10.00 -22.12 23.36
CA THR A 709 9.14 -22.45 24.50
C THR A 709 8.00 -23.36 24.04
N ALA A 710 7.99 -24.61 24.50
CA ALA A 710 7.00 -25.60 24.09
C ALA A 710 6.70 -26.67 25.14
N ASN A 711 5.66 -27.49 24.90
CA ASN A 711 5.53 -28.76 25.62
C ASN A 711 6.33 -29.84 24.90
N ARG A 712 6.34 -29.81 23.56
CA ARG A 712 7.03 -30.78 22.72
C ARG A 712 7.81 -30.11 21.60
N PHE A 713 9.07 -30.51 21.42
CA PHE A 713 9.89 -30.13 20.28
C PHE A 713 10.33 -31.37 19.50
N LEU A 714 10.09 -31.36 18.19
CA LEU A 714 10.44 -32.45 17.29
C LEU A 714 11.28 -31.92 16.12
N ALA A 715 12.49 -32.46 15.95
CA ALA A 715 13.27 -32.28 14.74
C ALA A 715 13.53 -33.62 14.06
N THR A 716 13.27 -33.72 12.75
CA THR A 716 13.39 -34.98 12.01
C THR A 716 13.91 -34.78 10.59
N ASN A 717 14.53 -35.81 10.00
CA ASN A 717 14.84 -35.86 8.56
C ASN A 717 15.63 -34.64 8.06
N GLY A 718 16.66 -34.22 8.80
CA GLY A 718 17.52 -33.08 8.45
C GLY A 718 17.01 -31.72 8.93
N GLY A 719 16.05 -31.67 9.86
CA GLY A 719 15.58 -30.42 10.48
C GLY A 719 16.62 -29.82 11.43
N GLN A 720 16.85 -28.50 11.36
CA GLN A 720 17.97 -27.86 12.08
C GLN A 720 17.59 -26.54 12.77
N LEU A 721 18.11 -26.33 13.99
CA LEU A 721 18.29 -25.00 14.60
C LEU A 721 19.77 -24.61 14.52
N LEU A 722 20.07 -23.43 13.99
CA LEU A 722 21.43 -22.99 13.64
C LEU A 722 21.75 -21.60 14.20
N SER A 723 22.74 -21.51 15.09
CA SER A 723 23.32 -20.24 15.54
C SER A 723 24.85 -20.24 15.34
N THR A 724 25.28 -20.60 14.14
CA THR A 724 26.70 -20.84 13.81
C THR A 724 27.42 -19.57 13.37
N THR A 725 28.75 -19.54 13.46
CA THR A 725 29.58 -18.42 12.94
C THR A 725 30.68 -18.90 12.00
N SER A 726 30.85 -18.23 10.86
CA SER A 726 32.05 -18.31 10.01
C SER A 726 32.89 -17.04 10.08
N SER A 727 32.52 -16.11 10.96
CA SER A 727 33.18 -14.82 11.11
C SER A 727 34.30 -14.89 12.16
N ASN A 728 34.89 -13.75 12.48
CA ASN A 728 35.82 -13.63 13.61
C ASN A 728 35.10 -13.39 14.96
N SER A 729 33.77 -13.39 14.98
CA SER A 729 32.94 -13.22 16.16
C SER A 729 32.28 -14.53 16.54
N ASN A 730 31.83 -14.64 17.79
CA ASN A 730 31.35 -15.87 18.39
C ASN A 730 30.02 -16.36 17.77
N ALA A 731 29.83 -17.69 17.80
CA ALA A 731 28.55 -18.31 17.56
C ALA A 731 27.54 -17.91 18.67
N GLY A 732 26.26 -18.06 18.39
CA GLY A 732 25.20 -17.57 19.27
C GLY A 732 24.57 -18.69 20.08
N ASN A 733 23.47 -18.38 20.77
CA ASN A 733 22.87 -19.28 21.75
C ASN A 733 21.59 -19.93 21.23
N ILE A 734 21.34 -21.15 21.68
CA ILE A 734 20.09 -21.87 21.45
C ILE A 734 19.52 -22.30 22.81
N GLU A 735 18.34 -21.80 23.18
CA GLU A 735 17.67 -22.11 24.44
C GLU A 735 16.32 -22.81 24.18
N LEU A 736 16.17 -24.03 24.70
CA LEU A 736 14.95 -24.83 24.59
C LEU A 736 14.34 -25.07 25.97
N ASN A 737 13.30 -24.30 26.27
CA ASN A 737 12.43 -24.48 27.43
C ASN A 737 11.24 -25.35 27.04
N VAL A 738 11.44 -26.68 27.06
CA VAL A 738 10.46 -27.67 26.57
C VAL A 738 10.00 -28.56 27.70
N ILE A 739 8.70 -28.63 28.02
CA ILE A 739 8.25 -29.32 29.23
C ILE A 739 8.33 -30.85 29.13
N ASP A 740 7.71 -31.47 28.13
CA ASP A 740 7.47 -32.91 28.10
C ASP A 740 8.60 -33.67 27.37
N ASP A 741 8.79 -33.41 26.08
CA ASP A 741 9.73 -34.18 25.27
C ASP A 741 10.44 -33.39 24.17
N ILE A 742 11.73 -33.70 24.01
CA ILE A 742 12.55 -33.32 22.87
C ILE A 742 12.96 -34.58 22.12
N THR A 743 12.60 -34.65 20.84
CA THR A 743 13.00 -35.75 19.94
C THR A 743 13.79 -35.20 18.75
N LEU A 744 15.03 -35.66 18.58
CA LEU A 744 15.89 -35.38 17.43
C LEU A 744 16.19 -36.70 16.72
N THR A 745 15.81 -36.85 15.44
CA THR A 745 16.06 -38.10 14.72
C THR A 745 16.44 -37.89 13.25
N GLY A 746 17.40 -38.68 12.78
CA GLY A 746 17.82 -38.77 11.39
C GLY A 746 19.02 -37.90 11.07
N ALA A 747 19.82 -38.37 10.11
CA ALA A 747 21.09 -37.74 9.73
C ALA A 747 20.92 -36.27 9.31
N GLY A 748 21.82 -35.42 9.82
CA GLY A 748 21.80 -33.98 9.56
C GLY A 748 20.79 -33.19 10.40
N THR A 749 19.99 -33.85 11.24
CA THR A 749 19.09 -33.20 12.20
C THR A 749 19.87 -32.75 13.43
N GLY A 750 19.54 -31.58 13.99
CA GLY A 750 20.14 -31.19 15.26
C GLY A 750 20.07 -29.73 15.64
N LEU A 751 20.74 -29.44 16.75
CA LEU A 751 20.93 -28.09 17.31
C LEU A 751 22.41 -27.75 17.19
N PHE A 752 22.74 -26.67 16.47
CA PHE A 752 24.13 -26.37 16.15
C PHE A 752 24.47 -24.90 16.43
N ALA A 753 25.38 -24.67 17.36
CA ALA A 753 25.97 -23.36 17.67
C ALA A 753 27.49 -23.40 17.47
N ASN A 754 27.91 -23.95 16.34
CA ASN A 754 29.33 -24.19 16.00
C ASN A 754 30.02 -22.93 15.45
N SER A 755 31.33 -22.83 15.65
CA SER A 755 32.21 -22.04 14.79
C SER A 755 32.73 -22.91 13.63
N THR A 756 32.56 -22.44 12.40
CA THR A 756 32.84 -23.24 11.19
C THR A 756 34.33 -23.22 10.81
N PRO A 757 34.81 -24.09 9.89
CA PRO A 757 36.22 -24.14 9.53
C PRO A 757 36.75 -22.79 9.04
N GLY A 758 37.90 -22.37 9.59
CA GLY A 758 38.53 -21.07 9.29
C GLY A 758 37.99 -19.88 10.10
N SER A 759 36.96 -20.08 10.93
CA SER A 759 36.51 -19.10 11.93
C SER A 759 37.57 -18.86 13.00
N THR A 760 37.59 -17.66 13.59
CA THR A 760 38.34 -17.39 14.85
C THR A 760 37.40 -17.10 16.02
N GLY A 761 36.08 -17.19 15.82
CA GLY A 761 35.10 -17.04 16.88
C GLY A 761 34.95 -18.34 17.68
N ASP A 762 34.51 -18.20 18.93
CA ASP A 762 34.23 -19.32 19.81
C ASP A 762 32.92 -20.03 19.43
N GLY A 763 32.76 -21.28 19.87
CA GLY A 763 31.48 -21.98 19.90
C GLY A 763 30.47 -21.26 20.81
N GLY A 764 29.18 -21.46 20.51
CA GLY A 764 28.08 -20.83 21.24
C GLY A 764 27.65 -21.63 22.48
N SER A 765 26.42 -21.41 22.94
CA SER A 765 25.86 -22.20 24.04
C SER A 765 24.51 -22.81 23.70
N ILE A 766 24.24 -24.00 24.24
CA ILE A 766 22.98 -24.71 24.08
C ILE A 766 22.44 -25.10 25.46
N ILE A 767 21.25 -24.63 25.81
CA ILE A 767 20.59 -24.86 27.11
C ILE A 767 19.25 -25.54 26.88
N ILE A 768 19.00 -26.65 27.57
CA ILE A 768 17.87 -27.56 27.29
C ILE A 768 17.28 -28.09 28.62
N ASP A 769 15.95 -28.02 28.79
CA ASP A 769 15.24 -28.44 30.03
C ASP A 769 13.95 -29.31 29.85
N PRO A 770 13.99 -30.55 29.31
CA PRO A 770 12.81 -31.42 29.17
C PRO A 770 12.68 -32.57 30.16
N ILE A 771 11.47 -33.09 30.37
CA ILE A 771 11.28 -34.35 31.11
C ILE A 771 11.96 -35.51 30.38
N THR A 772 11.81 -35.61 29.06
CA THR A 772 12.46 -36.67 28.27
C THR A 772 13.19 -36.12 27.05
N MET A 773 14.37 -36.67 26.77
CA MET A 773 15.16 -36.30 25.61
C MET A 773 15.68 -37.52 24.88
N THR A 774 15.49 -37.55 23.56
CA THR A 774 15.88 -38.64 22.68
C THR A 774 16.62 -38.11 21.46
N ILE A 775 17.84 -38.60 21.23
CA ILE A 775 18.68 -38.26 20.08
C ILE A 775 19.04 -39.56 19.35
N GLU A 776 18.53 -39.71 18.13
CA GLU A 776 18.61 -40.98 17.39
C GLU A 776 19.07 -40.81 15.94
N ASP A 777 19.53 -41.92 15.34
CA ASP A 777 19.73 -42.07 13.88
C ASP A 777 20.69 -41.02 13.26
N GLY A 778 21.77 -40.68 13.96
CA GLY A 778 22.77 -39.72 13.50
C GLY A 778 22.38 -38.25 13.69
N ALA A 779 21.32 -37.96 14.44
CA ALA A 779 21.03 -36.62 14.92
C ALA A 779 22.01 -36.20 16.05
N GLY A 780 22.12 -34.90 16.32
CA GLY A 780 22.97 -34.46 17.41
C GLY A 780 22.85 -33.01 17.83
N ILE A 781 23.70 -32.66 18.79
CA ILE A 781 23.84 -31.34 19.39
C ILE A 781 25.32 -30.99 19.37
N ALA A 782 25.67 -29.82 18.86
CA ALA A 782 27.06 -29.40 18.82
C ALA A 782 27.25 -27.91 19.08
N VAL A 783 28.33 -27.61 19.80
CA VAL A 783 28.89 -26.27 20.04
C VAL A 783 30.37 -26.23 19.68
N ASP A 784 30.75 -26.99 18.66
CA ASP A 784 32.14 -27.21 18.27
C ASP A 784 32.81 -25.92 17.78
N SER A 785 34.10 -25.78 18.04
CA SER A 785 34.98 -24.84 17.35
C SER A 785 35.81 -25.55 16.29
N GLN A 786 35.36 -25.48 15.04
CA GLN A 786 36.04 -26.10 13.90
C GLN A 786 37.15 -25.21 13.32
N GLY A 787 37.32 -24.00 13.88
CA GLY A 787 38.35 -23.03 13.53
C GLY A 787 39.42 -22.89 14.62
N ALA A 788 39.80 -21.65 14.93
CA ALA A 788 40.83 -21.33 15.92
C ALA A 788 40.28 -20.83 17.28
N GLY A 789 38.96 -20.81 17.47
CA GLY A 789 38.32 -20.42 18.74
C GLY A 789 38.21 -21.58 19.74
N ILE A 790 37.63 -21.30 20.91
CA ILE A 790 37.38 -22.29 21.97
C ILE A 790 36.03 -22.98 21.73
N GLY A 791 35.90 -24.25 22.12
CA GLY A 791 34.62 -24.97 22.10
C GLY A 791 33.57 -24.33 23.03
N GLY A 792 32.30 -24.44 22.69
CA GLY A 792 31.21 -23.81 23.42
C GLY A 792 30.73 -24.56 24.66
N GLU A 793 29.54 -24.21 25.15
CA GLU A 793 28.93 -24.82 26.35
C GLU A 793 27.61 -25.53 26.02
N ILE A 794 27.43 -26.75 26.53
CA ILE A 794 26.16 -27.47 26.49
C ILE A 794 25.68 -27.72 27.91
N HIS A 795 24.46 -27.31 28.22
CA HIS A 795 23.77 -27.64 29.48
C HIS A 795 22.43 -28.33 29.18
N ILE A 796 22.31 -29.59 29.61
CA ILE A 796 21.07 -30.36 29.51
C ILE A 796 20.60 -30.72 30.91
N SER A 797 19.46 -30.17 31.34
CA SER A 797 18.74 -30.63 32.53
C SER A 797 17.57 -31.49 32.06
N ALA A 798 17.54 -32.78 32.35
CA ALA A 798 16.45 -33.62 31.87
C ALA A 798 16.04 -34.72 32.84
N GLY A 799 14.81 -35.22 32.72
CA GLY A 799 14.39 -36.41 33.47
C GLY A 799 15.18 -37.66 33.03
N SER A 800 15.21 -37.91 31.73
CA SER A 800 16.02 -38.98 31.11
C SER A 800 16.58 -38.53 29.76
N LEU A 801 17.80 -38.97 29.45
CA LEU A 801 18.49 -38.70 28.18
C LEU A 801 18.90 -40.01 27.51
N THR A 802 18.43 -40.25 26.30
CA THR A 802 18.82 -41.40 25.46
C THR A 802 19.52 -40.92 24.19
N LEU A 803 20.71 -41.45 23.94
CA LEU A 803 21.41 -41.38 22.67
C LEU A 803 21.44 -42.79 22.06
N ASP A 804 20.92 -42.94 20.83
CA ASP A 804 21.01 -44.17 20.05
C ASP A 804 21.50 -43.84 18.63
N GLN A 805 22.79 -44.05 18.38
CA GLN A 805 23.49 -43.47 17.21
C GLN A 805 23.44 -41.92 17.21
N GLY A 806 23.34 -41.28 18.38
CA GLY A 806 23.32 -39.82 18.52
C GLY A 806 24.64 -39.23 19.00
N PHE A 807 24.81 -37.91 18.88
CA PHE A 807 26.01 -37.23 19.41
C PHE A 807 25.71 -35.92 20.16
N ILE A 808 26.53 -35.64 21.17
CA ILE A 808 26.62 -34.35 21.88
C ILE A 808 28.09 -33.94 21.89
N THR A 809 28.45 -32.83 21.24
CA THR A 809 29.86 -32.44 21.06
C THR A 809 30.14 -30.97 21.38
N ALA A 810 31.27 -30.73 22.03
CA ALA A 810 31.85 -29.42 22.29
C ALA A 810 33.35 -29.48 21.90
N GLU A 811 33.64 -29.95 20.70
CA GLU A 811 35.00 -30.22 20.25
C GLU A 811 35.73 -28.96 19.77
N ALA A 812 37.06 -28.95 19.82
CA ALA A 812 37.89 -27.86 19.32
C ALA A 812 39.00 -28.35 18.38
N PHE A 813 39.17 -27.68 17.25
CA PHE A 813 40.18 -28.04 16.25
C PHE A 813 41.60 -27.72 16.72
N SER A 814 41.85 -26.51 17.23
CA SER A 814 43.22 -26.08 17.60
C SER A 814 43.34 -25.27 18.89
N ASP A 815 42.30 -25.25 19.72
CA ASP A 815 42.28 -24.56 21.03
C ASP A 815 41.60 -25.47 22.08
N GLN A 816 41.20 -24.91 23.22
CA GLN A 816 40.51 -25.59 24.31
C GLN A 816 39.15 -26.19 23.88
N GLY A 817 38.92 -27.46 24.22
CA GLY A 817 37.61 -28.10 24.10
C GLY A 817 36.58 -27.47 25.04
N GLY A 818 35.31 -27.49 24.65
CA GLY A 818 34.22 -26.85 25.39
C GLY A 818 33.72 -27.66 26.59
N ASP A 819 32.71 -27.11 27.28
CA ASP A 819 32.15 -27.70 28.49
C ASP A 819 30.79 -28.37 28.22
N ILE A 820 30.61 -29.59 28.72
CA ILE A 820 29.36 -30.35 28.62
C ILE A 820 28.86 -30.67 30.03
N ASN A 821 27.70 -30.12 30.40
CA ASN A 821 27.04 -30.30 31.68
C ASN A 821 25.71 -31.05 31.49
N LEU A 822 25.62 -32.27 32.01
CA LEU A 822 24.43 -33.12 31.92
C LEU A 822 23.86 -33.36 33.33
N ASP A 823 22.74 -32.72 33.65
CA ASP A 823 22.00 -32.88 34.90
C ASP A 823 20.75 -33.74 34.66
N ILE A 824 20.92 -35.06 34.74
CA ILE A 824 19.87 -36.04 34.41
C ILE A 824 19.25 -36.61 35.68
N ALA A 825 17.93 -36.52 35.83
CA ALA A 825 17.26 -36.93 37.07
C ALA A 825 17.23 -38.46 37.29
N ASP A 826 17.21 -39.24 36.20
CA ASP A 826 17.12 -40.70 36.26
C ASP A 826 18.26 -41.37 35.47
N ILE A 827 18.11 -41.53 34.15
CA ILE A 827 19.00 -42.34 33.33
C ILE A 827 19.62 -41.57 32.17
N LEU A 828 20.94 -41.71 32.03
CA LEU A 828 21.68 -41.45 30.79
C LEU A 828 21.96 -42.79 30.09
N LEU A 829 21.37 -42.99 28.91
CA LEU A 829 21.53 -44.21 28.11
C LEU A 829 22.26 -43.90 26.79
N LEU A 830 23.35 -44.62 26.54
CA LEU A 830 24.19 -44.53 25.35
C LEU A 830 24.17 -45.86 24.59
N ARG A 831 23.73 -45.81 23.33
CA ARG A 831 23.58 -46.98 22.44
C ARG A 831 24.13 -46.76 21.05
N ASN A 832 24.48 -47.87 20.39
CA ASN A 832 24.82 -47.94 18.96
C ASN A 832 25.73 -46.82 18.44
N HIS A 833 26.96 -46.74 18.92
CA HIS A 833 27.99 -45.76 18.52
C HIS A 833 27.65 -44.31 18.90
N SER A 834 26.95 -44.12 20.02
CA SER A 834 26.67 -42.77 20.52
C SER A 834 27.92 -42.10 21.10
N LEU A 835 28.01 -40.78 20.96
CA LEU A 835 29.20 -40.00 21.33
C LEU A 835 28.86 -38.82 22.23
N ILE A 836 29.58 -38.66 23.34
CA ILE A 836 29.68 -37.41 24.10
C ILE A 836 31.15 -36.98 24.07
N SER A 837 31.49 -35.84 23.45
CA SER A 837 32.89 -35.45 23.23
C SER A 837 33.18 -33.98 23.49
N ALA A 838 34.22 -33.71 24.27
CA ALA A 838 34.82 -32.39 24.49
C ALA A 838 36.29 -32.38 24.03
N THR A 839 36.59 -33.15 22.98
CA THR A 839 37.95 -33.37 22.49
C THR A 839 38.56 -32.11 21.87
N ALA A 840 39.87 -31.90 22.09
CA ALA A 840 40.64 -30.79 21.52
C ALA A 840 41.81 -31.27 20.63
N GLY A 841 42.29 -30.39 19.76
CA GLY A 841 43.45 -30.65 18.91
C GLY A 841 43.16 -31.59 17.71
N ILE A 842 41.92 -31.59 17.22
CA ILE A 842 41.51 -32.39 16.06
C ILE A 842 42.39 -32.05 14.84
N GLY A 843 42.78 -33.06 14.05
CA GLY A 843 43.62 -32.83 12.86
C GLY A 843 45.07 -32.42 13.15
N SER A 844 45.58 -32.77 14.33
CA SER A 844 46.92 -32.46 14.83
C SER A 844 47.15 -31.02 15.32
N GLY A 845 46.08 -30.34 15.73
CA GLY A 845 46.14 -29.01 16.34
C GLY A 845 46.69 -29.02 17.78
N ALA A 846 47.05 -27.82 18.27
CA ALA A 846 47.24 -27.56 19.70
C ALA A 846 45.89 -27.52 20.42
N GLY A 847 45.83 -27.62 21.75
CA GLY A 847 44.58 -27.47 22.50
C GLY A 847 44.38 -28.52 23.58
N ASP A 848 43.87 -28.09 24.74
CA ASP A 848 43.60 -28.98 25.87
C ASP A 848 42.13 -29.43 25.84
N GLY A 849 41.86 -30.67 26.26
CA GLY A 849 40.53 -31.26 26.27
C GLY A 849 39.59 -30.49 27.22
N GLY A 850 38.31 -30.41 26.86
CA GLY A 850 37.28 -29.73 27.63
C GLY A 850 36.80 -30.49 28.86
N ASN A 851 35.83 -29.93 29.60
CA ASN A 851 35.27 -30.58 30.78
C ASN A 851 33.91 -31.23 30.48
N ILE A 852 33.70 -32.44 30.98
CA ILE A 852 32.43 -33.16 30.90
C ILE A 852 31.97 -33.46 32.32
N ASN A 853 30.87 -32.86 32.75
CA ASN A 853 30.23 -33.09 34.05
C ASN A 853 28.90 -33.81 33.84
N ILE A 854 28.72 -34.99 34.46
CA ILE A 854 27.51 -35.80 34.34
C ILE A 854 26.96 -36.12 35.72
N GLY A 855 25.77 -35.62 36.04
CA GLY A 855 24.93 -36.05 37.14
C GLY A 855 23.80 -36.95 36.63
N ALA A 856 23.71 -38.20 37.11
CA ALA A 856 22.59 -39.10 36.78
C ALA A 856 22.37 -40.15 37.88
N GLN A 857 21.16 -40.69 38.06
CA GLN A 857 21.03 -41.87 38.94
C GLN A 857 21.77 -43.08 38.36
N PHE A 858 21.70 -43.27 37.05
CA PHE A 858 22.42 -44.32 36.35
C PHE A 858 22.99 -43.82 35.01
N VAL A 859 24.26 -44.15 34.75
CA VAL A 859 24.89 -43.96 33.44
C VAL A 859 25.09 -45.32 32.80
N ILE A 860 24.50 -45.56 31.64
CA ILE A 860 24.50 -46.86 30.95
C ILE A 860 25.03 -46.70 29.53
N GLY A 861 26.13 -47.36 29.22
CA GLY A 861 26.56 -47.59 27.84
C GLY A 861 26.66 -49.08 27.55
N VAL A 862 26.04 -49.57 26.48
CA VAL A 862 26.02 -51.01 26.18
C VAL A 862 27.43 -51.47 25.77
N PRO A 863 28.08 -52.45 26.45
CA PRO A 863 29.52 -52.68 26.33
C PRO A 863 30.08 -52.89 24.92
N ASN A 864 29.32 -53.52 24.03
CA ASN A 864 29.74 -53.89 22.67
C ASN A 864 29.04 -53.05 21.60
N GLU A 865 28.47 -51.90 21.98
CA GLU A 865 27.85 -50.95 21.06
C GLU A 865 28.74 -49.70 20.85
N ASN A 866 30.00 -49.71 21.29
CA ASN A 866 31.01 -48.66 21.03
C ASN A 866 30.51 -47.22 21.32
N SER A 867 29.85 -47.02 22.46
CA SER A 867 29.38 -45.68 22.83
C SER A 867 30.32 -45.04 23.83
N ASP A 868 30.72 -43.80 23.56
CA ASP A 868 31.94 -43.24 24.15
C ASP A 868 31.70 -41.87 24.78
N ILE A 869 32.41 -41.61 25.90
CA ILE A 869 32.49 -40.31 26.58
C ILE A 869 33.95 -39.87 26.57
N ILE A 870 34.28 -38.81 25.82
CA ILE A 870 35.66 -38.48 25.43
C ILE A 870 36.00 -37.02 25.73
N ALA A 871 37.09 -36.76 26.42
CA ALA A 871 37.66 -35.42 26.65
C ALA A 871 39.16 -35.44 26.34
N ASN A 872 39.52 -35.91 25.16
CA ASN A 872 40.93 -36.11 24.79
C ASN A 872 41.58 -34.83 24.26
N ALA A 873 42.91 -34.85 24.17
CA ALA A 873 43.70 -33.83 23.51
C ALA A 873 44.77 -34.46 22.61
N PHE A 874 45.25 -33.72 21.61
CA PHE A 874 46.37 -34.16 20.77
C PHE A 874 47.72 -33.62 21.26
N LEU A 875 47.95 -32.31 21.14
CA LEU A 875 49.18 -31.66 21.61
C LEU A 875 49.06 -31.04 23.02
N GLY A 876 47.84 -30.69 23.46
CA GLY A 876 47.57 -30.12 24.78
C GLY A 876 47.25 -31.17 25.84
N ASP A 877 46.85 -30.76 27.03
CA ASP A 877 46.50 -31.65 28.14
C ASP A 877 45.10 -32.27 27.96
N GLY A 878 44.89 -33.52 28.37
CA GLY A 878 43.57 -34.15 28.38
C GLY A 878 42.62 -33.43 29.33
N GLY A 879 41.32 -33.49 29.02
CA GLY A 879 40.28 -32.78 29.76
C GLY A 879 39.87 -33.42 31.09
N ARG A 880 38.82 -32.89 31.70
CA ARG A 880 38.24 -33.45 32.94
C ARG A 880 36.93 -34.14 32.64
N ILE A 881 36.77 -35.38 33.08
CA ILE A 881 35.48 -36.07 33.08
C ILE A 881 35.08 -36.33 34.55
N GLU A 882 34.01 -35.71 35.01
CA GLU A 882 33.44 -35.94 36.33
C GLU A 882 32.04 -36.56 36.22
N ILE A 883 31.87 -37.78 36.74
CA ILE A 883 30.59 -38.49 36.73
C ILE A 883 30.13 -38.71 38.17
N THR A 884 28.98 -38.14 38.51
CA THR A 884 28.28 -38.31 39.79
C THR A 884 27.04 -39.19 39.58
N THR A 885 27.11 -40.46 40.01
CA THR A 885 26.02 -41.42 39.79
C THR A 885 25.99 -42.58 40.81
N ASN A 886 24.89 -43.33 40.90
CA ASN A 886 24.85 -44.54 41.74
C ASN A 886 25.75 -45.64 41.14
N ALA A 887 25.68 -45.81 39.81
CA ALA A 887 26.45 -46.81 39.08
C ALA A 887 26.64 -46.44 37.61
N ILE A 888 27.81 -46.81 37.09
CA ILE A 888 28.12 -46.81 35.65
C ILE A 888 28.03 -48.25 35.16
N PHE A 889 27.25 -48.50 34.11
CA PHE A 889 27.09 -49.82 33.49
C PHE A 889 27.67 -49.83 32.08
N GLY A 890 28.50 -50.84 31.82
CA GLY A 890 29.05 -51.21 30.50
C GLY A 890 30.11 -50.29 29.90
N LEU A 891 30.14 -49.01 30.25
CA LEU A 891 31.26 -48.10 30.02
C LEU A 891 32.44 -48.45 30.93
N LYS A 892 33.69 -48.33 30.44
CA LYS A 892 34.88 -48.40 31.29
C LYS A 892 35.85 -47.30 30.93
N PHE A 893 36.49 -46.72 31.94
CA PHE A 893 37.60 -45.81 31.75
C PHE A 893 38.82 -46.55 31.19
N ARG A 894 39.39 -46.03 30.10
CA ARG A 894 40.59 -46.55 29.42
C ARG A 894 41.47 -45.37 28.97
N GLU A 895 42.76 -45.62 28.75
CA GLU A 895 43.72 -44.61 28.27
C GLU A 895 43.60 -44.37 26.75
N GLU A 896 43.10 -45.36 26.01
CA GLU A 896 42.86 -45.30 24.57
C GLU A 896 41.42 -45.73 24.25
N VAL A 897 40.83 -45.14 23.20
CA VAL A 897 39.52 -45.53 22.67
C VAL A 897 39.61 -46.93 22.03
N THR A 898 38.67 -47.80 22.35
CA THR A 898 38.57 -49.19 21.89
C THR A 898 37.26 -49.42 21.15
N PRO A 899 37.08 -50.57 20.45
CA PRO A 899 35.78 -50.93 19.84
C PRO A 899 34.63 -51.23 20.84
N SER A 900 34.85 -50.99 22.14
CA SER A 900 33.89 -51.19 23.22
C SER A 900 33.48 -49.82 23.76
N SER A 901 32.40 -49.75 24.53
CA SER A 901 31.99 -48.48 25.13
C SER A 901 33.02 -47.97 26.15
N ASP A 902 33.51 -46.74 25.94
CA ASP A 902 34.67 -46.15 26.60
C ASP A 902 34.39 -44.83 27.34
N ILE A 903 35.22 -44.57 28.36
CA ILE A 903 35.41 -43.24 28.93
C ILE A 903 36.90 -42.91 28.80
N THR A 904 37.25 -41.83 28.12
CA THR A 904 38.65 -41.48 27.85
C THR A 904 38.89 -39.99 28.04
N ALA A 905 39.93 -39.65 28.79
CA ALA A 905 40.42 -38.28 28.95
C ALA A 905 41.94 -38.31 28.91
N SER A 906 42.52 -38.55 27.73
CA SER A 906 43.96 -38.74 27.53
C SER A 906 44.56 -37.72 26.57
N SER A 907 45.89 -37.64 26.53
CA SER A 907 46.61 -36.83 25.56
C SER A 907 47.70 -37.62 24.84
N GLU A 908 47.85 -37.42 23.54
CA GLU A 908 48.91 -38.06 22.73
C GLU A 908 50.30 -37.50 23.07
N PHE A 909 50.43 -36.17 23.20
CA PHE A 909 51.72 -35.50 23.44
C PHE A 909 51.76 -34.62 24.69
N GLY A 910 50.61 -34.30 25.28
CA GLY A 910 50.47 -33.56 26.53
C GLY A 910 50.34 -34.48 27.74
N THR A 911 49.77 -33.97 28.84
CA THR A 911 49.46 -34.79 30.01
C THR A 911 48.06 -35.39 29.91
N ASP A 912 47.88 -36.62 30.40
CA ASP A 912 46.55 -37.23 30.47
C ASP A 912 45.62 -36.42 31.38
N GLY A 913 44.36 -36.38 30.99
CA GLY A 913 43.29 -35.72 31.71
C GLY A 913 42.87 -36.47 32.98
N ILE A 914 41.85 -35.93 33.65
CA ILE A 914 41.40 -36.43 34.95
C ILE A 914 40.01 -37.02 34.83
N PHE A 915 39.87 -38.30 35.21
CA PHE A 915 38.58 -38.93 35.44
C PHE A 915 38.23 -38.99 36.94
N ILE A 916 37.07 -38.44 37.31
CA ILE A 916 36.53 -38.44 38.67
C ILE A 916 35.20 -39.19 38.67
N PHE A 917 35.07 -40.17 39.55
CA PHE A 917 33.83 -40.92 39.75
C PHE A 917 33.33 -40.74 41.18
N ASN A 918 32.23 -39.99 41.33
CA ASN A 918 31.57 -39.75 42.59
C ASN A 918 30.35 -40.67 42.72
N ARG A 919 30.43 -41.66 43.61
CA ARG A 919 29.25 -42.46 43.96
C ARG A 919 28.33 -41.67 44.87
N LEU A 920 27.10 -41.45 44.43
CA LEU A 920 26.02 -41.00 45.33
C LEU A 920 25.91 -42.04 46.45
N SER A 921 26.11 -41.61 47.69
CA SER A 921 26.24 -42.50 48.84
C SER A 921 24.95 -43.32 49.02
N PHE A 922 25.02 -44.60 48.70
CA PHE A 922 24.00 -45.57 49.06
C PHE A 922 24.05 -45.81 50.57
N ASP A 923 23.09 -45.28 51.33
CA ASP A 923 22.94 -45.61 52.74
C ASP A 923 22.32 -47.02 52.88
N ALA A 924 23.19 -48.03 52.85
CA ALA A 924 22.81 -49.44 53.07
C ALA A 924 22.20 -49.69 54.47
N THR A 925 22.23 -48.72 55.40
CA THR A 925 21.63 -48.87 56.73
C THR A 925 20.12 -48.62 56.75
N GLN A 926 19.56 -47.96 55.73
CA GLN A 926 18.10 -47.82 55.55
C GLN A 926 17.39 -49.16 55.28
N GLY A 927 18.15 -50.21 54.92
CA GLY A 927 17.67 -51.59 54.77
C GLY A 927 17.99 -52.52 55.94
N LEU A 928 18.76 -52.07 56.94
CA LEU A 928 19.09 -52.85 58.13
C LEU A 928 18.13 -52.51 59.27
N ASN A 929 16.88 -52.98 59.14
CA ASN A 929 16.13 -53.30 60.35
C ASN A 929 16.83 -54.49 61.02
N GLU A 930 17.58 -54.22 62.09
CA GLU A 930 18.03 -55.25 63.02
C GLU A 930 16.79 -55.99 63.51
N LEU A 931 16.68 -57.28 63.15
CA LEU A 931 15.65 -58.16 63.69
C LEU A 931 15.75 -58.14 65.23
N PRO A 932 14.64 -58.00 65.97
CA PRO A 932 14.68 -58.12 67.42
C PRO A 932 15.35 -59.43 67.81
N GLY A 933 16.52 -59.36 68.46
CA GLY A 933 17.31 -60.51 68.91
C GLY A 933 16.69 -61.28 70.08
N VAL A 934 15.37 -61.22 70.27
CA VAL A 934 14.64 -62.03 71.24
C VAL A 934 13.86 -63.09 70.48
N PHE A 935 14.43 -64.28 70.41
CA PHE A 935 13.66 -65.47 70.06
C PHE A 935 12.52 -65.64 71.08
N VAL A 936 11.28 -65.72 70.60
CA VAL A 936 10.18 -66.24 71.40
C VAL A 936 10.46 -67.71 71.67
N ASP A 937 10.70 -68.07 72.93
CA ASP A 937 10.81 -69.47 73.35
C ASP A 937 9.42 -70.14 73.26
N ALA A 938 9.15 -70.76 72.12
CA ALA A 938 7.90 -71.48 71.88
C ALA A 938 7.72 -72.68 72.83
N ALA A 939 8.77 -73.18 73.48
CA ALA A 939 8.66 -74.27 74.46
C ALA A 939 8.07 -73.80 75.80
N SER A 940 8.24 -72.52 76.18
CA SER A 940 7.61 -71.96 77.38
C SER A 940 6.16 -71.47 77.17
N LEU A 941 5.68 -71.38 75.92
CA LEU A 941 4.29 -71.06 75.59
C LEU A 941 3.37 -72.28 75.42
N ILE A 942 3.92 -73.49 75.25
CA ILE A 942 3.16 -74.76 75.14
C ILE A 942 3.29 -75.64 76.41
N GLY A 943 4.04 -75.17 77.42
CA GLY A 943 4.39 -75.93 78.62
C GLY A 943 3.65 -75.57 79.92
N LYS A 944 2.44 -75.00 79.87
CA LYS A 944 1.61 -74.81 81.07
C LYS A 944 0.21 -75.38 80.87
N ASP A 945 0.06 -76.60 81.40
CA ASP A 945 -1.20 -77.28 81.72
C ASP A 945 -1.90 -78.08 80.59
N ALA A 946 -1.24 -79.15 80.13
CA ALA A 946 -1.80 -80.13 79.20
C ALA A 946 -2.78 -81.15 79.85
N CYS A 947 -3.21 -80.95 81.10
CA CYS A 947 -4.09 -81.87 81.84
C CYS A 947 -5.20 -81.17 82.65
N ALA A 948 -5.56 -79.93 82.33
CA ALA A 948 -6.70 -79.27 82.99
C ALA A 948 -8.02 -79.95 82.60
N LEU A 949 -8.71 -80.52 83.60
CA LEU A 949 -10.04 -81.10 83.48
C LEU A 949 -11.09 -79.98 83.45
N ILE A 950 -11.88 -79.91 82.39
CA ILE A 950 -13.13 -79.15 82.38
C ILE A 950 -14.26 -80.20 82.27
N ASP A 951 -15.14 -80.25 83.26
CA ASP A 951 -16.27 -81.19 83.36
C ASP A 951 -15.91 -82.68 83.16
N GLY A 952 -14.80 -83.12 83.76
CA GLY A 952 -14.48 -84.55 83.86
C GLY A 952 -13.98 -85.21 82.58
N LYS A 953 -13.61 -84.44 81.54
CA LYS A 953 -12.93 -84.96 80.33
C LYS A 953 -11.75 -84.07 79.93
N ILE A 954 -10.74 -84.66 79.26
CA ILE A 954 -9.58 -83.96 78.71
C ILE A 954 -10.06 -83.04 77.58
N GLY A 955 -10.00 -81.72 77.78
CA GLY A 955 -10.21 -80.74 76.72
C GLY A 955 -9.01 -80.75 75.75
N GLY A 956 -9.26 -80.96 74.47
CA GLY A 956 -8.23 -81.09 73.43
C GLY A 956 -7.23 -79.93 73.43
N GLY A 957 -5.94 -80.29 73.27
CA GLY A 957 -4.80 -79.41 73.49
C GLY A 957 -4.67 -78.21 72.56
N SER A 958 -3.79 -77.28 72.96
CA SER A 958 -3.46 -76.03 72.26
C SER A 958 -2.82 -76.28 70.90
N SER A 959 -3.26 -75.57 69.86
CA SER A 959 -2.61 -75.53 68.54
C SER A 959 -1.94 -74.18 68.29
N LEU A 960 -0.66 -74.21 67.88
CA LEU A 960 0.07 -73.06 67.35
C LEU A 960 0.16 -73.21 65.82
N ILE A 961 -0.34 -72.23 65.07
CA ILE A 961 -0.23 -72.20 63.60
C ILE A 961 0.85 -71.18 63.22
N ILE A 962 1.94 -71.65 62.62
CA ILE A 962 2.97 -70.82 62.01
C ILE A 962 2.66 -70.75 60.50
N ILE A 963 2.13 -69.61 60.05
CA ILE A 963 2.06 -69.26 58.63
C ILE A 963 3.46 -68.79 58.21
N GLY A 964 4.20 -69.69 57.57
CA GLY A 964 5.55 -69.42 57.07
C GLY A 964 5.56 -68.25 56.08
N LYS A 965 6.53 -67.34 56.24
CA LYS A 965 6.80 -66.31 55.24
C LYS A 965 7.49 -66.97 54.04
N GLY A 966 6.99 -66.63 52.84
CA GLY A 966 7.59 -66.99 51.56
C GLY A 966 9.09 -66.66 51.52
N GLY A 967 9.82 -67.48 50.75
CA GLY A 967 11.27 -67.52 50.75
C GLY A 967 11.95 -66.17 50.51
N LEU A 968 13.15 -66.06 51.06
CA LEU A 968 14.09 -64.98 50.78
C LEU A 968 14.32 -64.88 49.26
N PRO A 969 14.40 -63.66 48.69
CA PRO A 969 14.72 -63.49 47.28
C PRO A 969 16.08 -64.13 46.95
N PRO A 970 16.22 -64.77 45.77
CA PRO A 970 17.49 -65.33 45.34
C PRO A 970 18.55 -64.23 45.23
N ASN A 971 19.79 -64.60 45.55
CA ASN A 971 20.94 -63.70 45.53
C ASN A 971 21.22 -63.25 44.07
N PRO A 972 21.66 -62.01 43.81
CA PRO A 972 21.82 -61.48 42.43
C PRO A 972 22.81 -62.25 41.53
N GLY A 973 23.53 -63.24 42.06
CA GLY A 973 24.46 -64.10 41.33
C GLY A 973 23.92 -65.49 40.95
N GLU A 974 22.69 -65.85 41.31
CA GLU A 974 22.11 -67.15 40.92
C GLU A 974 21.37 -67.06 39.57
N LEU A 975 21.63 -68.03 38.69
CA LEU A 975 20.94 -68.18 37.41
C LEU A 975 19.44 -68.49 37.63
N LEU A 976 18.56 -67.62 37.15
CA LEU A 976 17.10 -67.81 37.16
C LEU A 976 16.71 -69.06 36.36
N SER A 977 16.25 -70.11 37.05
CA SER A 977 15.64 -71.29 36.42
C SER A 977 14.13 -71.07 36.27
N ASN A 978 13.62 -71.21 35.05
CA ASN A 978 12.19 -71.12 34.73
C ASN A 978 11.41 -72.26 35.40
N ASN A 979 10.80 -71.97 36.55
CA ASN A 979 9.64 -72.72 37.05
C ASN A 979 8.75 -71.79 37.88
N ASN A 980 7.85 -71.07 37.21
CA ASN A 980 6.72 -70.41 37.85
C ASN A 980 5.74 -71.48 38.35
N ALA A 981 5.87 -71.87 39.62
CA ALA A 981 4.77 -72.50 40.35
C ALA A 981 3.94 -71.39 41.01
N LEU A 982 2.83 -71.02 40.36
CA LEU A 982 1.73 -70.29 40.99
C LEU A 982 1.28 -71.09 42.22
N VAL A 983 1.43 -70.53 43.42
CA VAL A 983 0.84 -71.09 44.64
C VAL A 983 -0.54 -70.47 44.81
N GLU A 984 -1.59 -71.24 44.49
CA GLU A 984 -2.97 -70.90 44.79
C GLU A 984 -3.19 -70.80 46.31
N TRP A 985 -3.97 -69.80 46.72
CA TRP A 985 -4.32 -69.58 48.12
C TRP A 985 -5.35 -70.61 48.57
N ALA A 986 -5.01 -71.36 49.63
CA ALA A 986 -5.90 -72.36 50.21
C ALA A 986 -7.10 -71.70 50.92
N THR A 987 -8.30 -71.96 50.42
CA THR A 987 -9.56 -71.75 51.15
C THR A 987 -10.02 -73.08 51.74
N HIS A 988 -10.47 -73.06 53.00
CA HIS A 988 -10.83 -74.25 53.77
C HIS A 988 -12.33 -74.22 54.08
N GLU A 989 -13.12 -75.07 53.42
CA GLU A 989 -14.50 -75.44 53.82
C GLU A 989 -14.73 -76.93 53.52
N PRO A 990 -15.46 -77.69 54.37
CA PRO A 990 -15.36 -79.15 54.41
C PRO A 990 -16.49 -79.90 53.69
N SER A 991 -16.08 -80.99 53.03
CA SER A 991 -16.79 -82.27 52.79
C SER A 991 -18.12 -82.29 52.00
N ASN A 992 -18.15 -82.96 50.84
CA ASN A 992 -18.57 -84.37 50.69
C ASN A 992 -18.76 -84.80 49.21
N GLN A 993 -18.08 -85.89 48.86
CA GLN A 993 -18.47 -86.95 47.89
C GLN A 993 -18.64 -86.64 46.37
N ARG A 994 -17.70 -87.24 45.62
CA ARG A 994 -17.68 -87.71 44.20
C ARG A 994 -18.94 -88.46 43.72
N PRO A 995 -19.06 -88.88 42.42
CA PRO A 995 -18.35 -88.51 41.16
C PRO A 995 -19.37 -88.15 40.02
N ALA A 996 -19.05 -87.79 38.76
CA ALA A 996 -18.26 -88.51 37.77
C ALA A 996 -18.25 -87.78 36.39
N VAL A 997 -17.16 -88.00 35.60
CA VAL A 997 -17.14 -88.33 34.14
C VAL A 997 -17.49 -87.19 33.13
N VAL A 998 -16.83 -86.91 31.99
CA VAL A 998 -15.61 -87.33 31.22
C VAL A 998 -15.62 -86.52 29.90
N VAL A 999 -14.43 -86.15 29.39
CA VAL A 999 -14.03 -85.91 27.97
C VAL A 999 -14.67 -84.71 27.22
N SER A 1000 -13.91 -83.66 26.94
CA SER A 1000 -13.04 -83.42 25.76
C SER A 1000 -13.77 -83.26 24.42
N GLN A 1001 -13.56 -82.10 23.76
CA GLN A 1001 -13.05 -82.00 22.39
C GLN A 1001 -12.70 -80.54 22.03
N GLN A 1002 -11.44 -80.34 21.64
CA GLN A 1002 -10.90 -79.28 20.74
C GLN A 1002 -11.59 -79.37 19.34
N PRO A 1003 -11.44 -78.41 18.36
CA PRO A 1003 -10.26 -77.55 18.12
C PRO A 1003 -10.48 -76.13 17.50
N THR A 1004 -9.33 -75.42 17.39
CA THR A 1004 -8.86 -74.45 16.36
C THR A 1004 -9.14 -72.93 16.43
N ASP A 1005 -8.03 -72.22 16.18
CA ASP A 1005 -7.68 -70.79 16.27
C ASP A 1005 -8.45 -69.79 15.38
N SER A 1006 -8.59 -68.56 15.88
CA SER A 1006 -8.31 -67.34 15.11
C SER A 1006 -8.06 -66.12 16.02
N THR A 1007 -6.94 -65.44 15.75
CA THR A 1007 -6.48 -64.09 16.13
C THR A 1007 -7.47 -63.10 16.76
N GLY A 1008 -7.08 -62.46 17.88
CA GLY A 1008 -7.76 -61.28 18.44
C GLY A 1008 -6.84 -60.41 19.29
N THR A 1009 -6.58 -59.19 18.82
CA THR A 1009 -5.84 -58.07 19.45
C THR A 1009 -6.62 -57.51 20.66
N PRO A 1010 -5.95 -56.98 21.72
CA PRO A 1010 -6.65 -56.39 22.87
C PRO A 1010 -7.22 -55.00 22.53
N ILE A 1011 -8.49 -54.78 22.89
CA ILE A 1011 -9.23 -53.53 22.68
C ILE A 1011 -8.94 -52.58 23.86
N TYR A 1012 -8.40 -51.39 23.58
CA TYR A 1012 -8.37 -50.25 24.52
C TYR A 1012 -9.71 -49.49 24.47
N PRO A 1013 -10.15 -48.87 25.58
CA PRO A 1013 -11.44 -48.19 25.64
C PRO A 1013 -11.45 -46.96 24.70
N GLU A 1014 -12.46 -46.91 23.85
CA GLU A 1014 -12.71 -45.84 22.88
C GLU A 1014 -12.97 -44.51 23.60
N MET A 1015 -12.16 -43.48 23.30
CA MET A 1015 -12.40 -42.12 23.79
C MET A 1015 -13.65 -41.54 23.12
N ARG A 1016 -14.67 -41.16 23.90
CA ARG A 1016 -15.91 -40.54 23.40
C ARG A 1016 -16.04 -39.10 23.89
N GLN A 1017 -16.33 -38.17 22.97
CA GLN A 1017 -16.58 -36.76 23.28
C GLN A 1017 -17.79 -36.58 24.20
N ALA A 1018 -17.69 -35.64 25.15
CA ALA A 1018 -18.80 -35.29 26.04
C ALA A 1018 -19.98 -34.70 25.24
N GLN A 1019 -21.18 -35.24 25.45
CA GLN A 1019 -22.42 -34.83 24.77
C GLN A 1019 -23.36 -34.06 25.72
N GLY A 1020 -22.96 -33.85 26.98
CA GLY A 1020 -23.71 -33.05 27.95
C GLY A 1020 -22.93 -32.81 29.24
N TRP A 1021 -23.57 -32.09 30.16
CA TRP A 1021 -23.01 -31.73 31.46
C TRP A 1021 -24.05 -31.95 32.56
N ILE A 1022 -23.60 -32.44 33.71
CA ILE A 1022 -24.42 -32.65 34.91
C ILE A 1022 -23.82 -31.80 36.02
N ILE A 1023 -24.67 -31.10 36.78
CA ILE A 1023 -24.25 -30.32 37.94
C ILE A 1023 -24.57 -31.13 39.20
N ASN A 1024 -23.56 -31.41 40.01
CA ASN A 1024 -23.72 -32.07 41.29
C ASN A 1024 -24.31 -31.12 42.36
N PRO A 1025 -24.84 -31.64 43.48
CA PRO A 1025 -25.39 -30.83 44.56
C PRO A 1025 -24.41 -29.85 45.22
N ASP A 1026 -23.10 -30.05 45.06
CA ASP A 1026 -22.03 -29.17 45.53
C ASP A 1026 -21.66 -28.06 44.53
N GLY A 1027 -22.35 -28.00 43.38
CA GLY A 1027 -22.11 -27.03 42.31
C GLY A 1027 -21.04 -27.45 41.31
N THR A 1028 -20.43 -28.64 41.45
CA THR A 1028 -19.43 -29.11 40.49
C THR A 1028 -20.06 -29.58 39.18
N VAL A 1029 -19.46 -29.18 38.06
CA VAL A 1029 -19.91 -29.54 36.70
C VAL A 1029 -19.12 -30.74 36.20
N ILE A 1030 -19.82 -31.82 35.84
CA ILE A 1030 -19.24 -33.03 35.24
C ILE A 1030 -19.69 -33.13 33.78
N LEU A 1031 -18.72 -33.22 32.86
CA LEU A 1031 -18.95 -33.49 31.44
C LEU A 1031 -19.17 -34.99 31.23
N THR A 1032 -20.25 -35.39 30.54
CA THR A 1032 -20.62 -36.80 30.31
C THR A 1032 -20.97 -37.05 28.85
N ALA A 1033 -20.68 -38.26 28.35
CA ALA A 1033 -21.06 -38.70 27.01
C ALA A 1033 -22.56 -39.07 26.90
N GLU A 1034 -23.26 -39.26 28.02
CA GLU A 1034 -24.68 -39.66 28.06
C GLU A 1034 -25.47 -38.86 29.14
N PRO A 1035 -25.96 -37.65 28.83
CA PRO A 1035 -26.80 -36.91 29.76
C PRO A 1035 -28.18 -37.57 29.89
N GLN A 1036 -28.63 -37.83 31.13
CA GLN A 1036 -29.97 -38.38 31.38
C GLN A 1036 -31.06 -37.38 30.95
N ARG A 1037 -31.95 -37.82 30.04
CA ARG A 1037 -33.16 -37.06 29.67
C ARG A 1037 -34.13 -37.00 30.84
N VAL A 1038 -34.18 -35.88 31.55
CA VAL A 1038 -35.22 -35.61 32.54
C VAL A 1038 -36.51 -35.18 31.83
N THR A 1039 -37.59 -35.95 31.99
CA THR A 1039 -38.92 -35.55 31.52
C THR A 1039 -39.51 -34.57 32.55
N PRO A 1040 -39.94 -33.35 32.17
CA PRO A 1040 -40.41 -32.38 33.15
C PRO A 1040 -41.77 -32.82 33.72
N TYR A 1041 -41.78 -33.19 35.00
CA TYR A 1041 -43.00 -33.35 35.77
C TYR A 1041 -43.45 -31.97 36.27
N ASN A 1042 -44.62 -31.53 35.79
CA ASN A 1042 -45.24 -30.25 36.13
C ASN A 1042 -45.74 -30.28 37.60
N PRO A 1043 -45.29 -29.39 38.51
CA PRO A 1043 -45.69 -29.44 39.91
C PRO A 1043 -47.05 -28.76 40.08
N GLY A 1044 -48.10 -29.57 40.05
CA GLY A 1044 -49.39 -29.20 40.63
C GLY A 1044 -49.35 -29.43 42.13
N LEU A 1045 -49.08 -28.37 42.91
CA LEU A 1045 -49.76 -28.02 44.16
C LEU A 1045 -49.03 -26.87 44.89
N ARG A 1046 -49.80 -25.83 45.19
CA ARG A 1046 -49.44 -24.69 46.04
C ARG A 1046 -49.48 -25.05 47.53
N HIS A 1047 -48.81 -24.18 48.32
CA HIS A 1047 -49.16 -23.67 49.67
C HIS A 1047 -48.24 -24.16 50.82
N PRO A 1048 -48.13 -23.44 51.96
CA PRO A 1048 -47.99 -22.00 52.23
C PRO A 1048 -46.75 -21.63 53.07
N GLY A 1049 -46.39 -20.35 53.05
CA GLY A 1049 -45.66 -19.73 54.15
C GLY A 1049 -44.17 -19.54 53.87
N CYS A 1050 -43.90 -18.43 53.17
CA CYS A 1050 -42.68 -17.62 53.02
C CYS A 1050 -42.54 -17.22 51.55
#